data_AF-A0A814DHK3-F1
#
_entry.id   AF-A0A814DHK3-F1
#
_cell.length_a   1.000
_cell.length_b   1.000
_cell.length_c   1.000
_cell.angle_alpha   90.00
_cell.angle_beta   90.00
_cell.angle_gamma   90.00
#
_symmetry.space_group_name_H-M   'P 1'
#
loop_
_entity.id
_entity.type
_entity.pdbx_description
1 polymer ?
#
loop_
_entity_poly.entity_id
_entity_poly.type
_entity_poly.pdbx_seq_one_letter_code
_entity_poly.pdbx_strand_id
1 'polypeptide(L)'
;MNTIKIHCHIFFIILSITVQIKSQKICKKTSQYGLCSTNSACGCFHVVGANNNTGICGFRWPTCSRLVLCNSSDNSCSQPDTTCVRHPQCNDLAVCYPVTMTNQSICPPMKRLVLHTYVCRLFPTLKNYCLTFNVFKSVPPSTDEHELKNQLISTRIFIVLLILSLTILLLYTSLANITKTINVPTPTLTKYEQLYSKYSQTLTCPCKQISINYEKFLSIEYTFHQVCTSFFITDDWISYIGMSYEATFANINFQWTSPNAFQALGAFCELVESTINNSLIQFNSSQYITASVASSELFQLQARSFVKQFMSSTTNTFVLSLNTIRNSTHGDGLLSGLLTNYKITVGTSVSNEPIVLGTPVGYSKCGCISSSRCIEQSSFLNSLSNMDSFDVPGFYTGCYVIEALLQSTLQCFYHQTCIDDLQIYLSPPVPMDVTALDSLLPSQYSENSTIEYLLNNLMIEEWNSTQLYDQYYNECQPIECTYTTETRNSVIYIITTIFGIIGGLITVLRCVVPQVVKIFNVTGFYVGCYTTEALLRSTLECFYNQTCIDQLQIYLLPPVLKNVTALDSSLPSQYSEDSTIEYLLNNLMIEEWNSIQMYDRYYDECQPIECTYTINTRNNILYVMTTLIGIIGGLTRVSKILVPILVKIIVYCFRKWRNTVVPQISIIQT
;
A
#
# COMPACT_ATOMS: atom_id res chain seq x y z
N MET A 1 -42.50 -13.73 25.36
CA MET A 1 -42.71 -12.58 26.27
C MET A 1 -41.47 -12.18 27.10
N ASN A 2 -40.41 -13.00 27.21
CA ASN A 2 -39.22 -12.67 28.04
C ASN A 2 -38.14 -11.79 27.37
N THR A 3 -38.11 -11.69 26.03
CA THR A 3 -37.10 -10.91 25.28
C THR A 3 -37.19 -9.39 25.49
N ILE A 4 -38.36 -8.86 25.86
CA ILE A 4 -38.60 -7.41 26.03
C ILE A 4 -37.89 -6.85 27.28
N LYS A 5 -37.72 -7.66 28.34
CA LYS A 5 -36.97 -7.23 29.55
C LYS A 5 -35.49 -6.97 29.27
N ILE A 6 -34.89 -7.76 28.36
CA ILE A 6 -33.44 -7.72 28.09
C ILE A 6 -33.08 -6.49 27.26
N HIS A 7 -33.84 -6.18 26.21
CA HIS A 7 -33.54 -5.01 25.35
C HIS A 7 -33.70 -3.67 26.06
N CYS A 8 -34.64 -3.53 26.99
CA CYS A 8 -34.81 -2.29 27.75
C CYS A 8 -33.65 -2.06 28.73
N HIS A 9 -33.11 -3.14 29.34
CA HIS A 9 -31.89 -3.07 30.14
C HIS A 9 -30.65 -2.72 29.32
N ILE A 10 -30.46 -3.32 28.13
CA ILE A 10 -29.32 -3.01 27.26
C ILE A 10 -29.34 -1.54 26.82
N PHE A 11 -30.51 -0.99 26.46
CA PHE A 11 -30.64 0.43 26.11
C PHE A 11 -30.26 1.35 27.27
N PHE A 12 -30.63 1.00 28.51
CA PHE A 12 -30.23 1.75 29.72
C PHE A 12 -28.75 1.60 30.10
N ILE A 13 -28.14 0.44 29.82
CA ILE A 13 -26.70 0.20 30.03
C ILE A 13 -25.89 1.02 29.02
N ILE A 14 -26.28 1.05 27.74
CA ILE A 14 -25.63 1.88 26.71
C ILE A 14 -25.78 3.38 27.04
N LEU A 15 -26.93 3.83 27.55
CA LEU A 15 -27.13 5.21 27.98
C LEU A 15 -26.28 5.56 29.22
N SER A 16 -26.12 4.62 30.16
CA SER A 16 -25.28 4.79 31.36
C SER A 16 -23.78 4.87 31.00
N ILE A 17 -23.31 4.03 30.07
CA ILE A 17 -21.91 4.00 29.63
C ILE A 17 -21.56 5.25 28.82
N THR A 18 -22.45 5.72 27.94
CA THR A 18 -22.23 6.95 27.16
C THR A 18 -22.20 8.22 28.02
N VAL A 19 -22.89 8.23 29.17
CA VAL A 19 -22.79 9.33 30.16
C VAL A 19 -21.49 9.27 30.97
N GLN A 20 -20.92 8.10 31.25
CA GLN A 20 -19.65 8.00 32.00
C GLN A 20 -18.39 8.36 31.20
N ILE A 21 -18.38 8.24 29.87
CA ILE A 21 -17.16 8.46 29.05
C ILE A 21 -16.90 9.95 28.73
N LYS A 22 -17.77 10.88 29.16
CA LYS A 22 -17.57 12.33 29.02
C LYS A 22 -17.37 13.08 30.35
N SER A 23 -16.60 12.49 31.27
CA SER A 23 -16.22 13.09 32.56
C SER A 23 -14.69 13.20 32.79
N GLN A 24 -13.88 13.30 31.72
CA GLN A 24 -12.47 13.73 31.82
C GLN A 24 -12.13 14.75 30.73
N LYS A 25 -12.39 16.02 31.00
CA LYS A 25 -11.62 17.15 30.44
C LYS A 25 -11.81 18.42 31.28
N ILE A 26 -10.84 18.66 32.16
CA ILE A 26 -10.22 19.95 32.49
C ILE A 26 -11.11 21.17 32.18
N CYS A 27 -11.82 21.68 33.19
CA CYS A 27 -12.40 23.01 33.11
C CYS A 27 -11.27 24.05 33.18
N LYS A 28 -11.12 24.84 32.10
CA LYS A 28 -10.27 26.05 32.12
C LYS A 28 -10.85 27.07 33.11
N LYS A 29 -9.95 27.80 33.79
CA LYS A 29 -10.29 28.92 34.67
C LYS A 29 -11.20 29.94 33.96
N THR A 30 -12.32 30.28 34.58
CA THR A 30 -12.92 31.61 34.55
C THR A 30 -13.36 31.96 35.98
N SER A 31 -12.91 33.12 36.46
CA SER A 31 -12.97 33.50 37.87
C SER A 31 -13.96 34.63 38.10
N GLN A 32 -15.00 34.39 38.91
CA GLN A 32 -15.71 35.42 39.66
C GLN A 32 -16.56 34.75 40.76
N TYR A 33 -16.12 34.87 42.01
CA TYR A 33 -16.90 34.53 43.20
C TYR A 33 -16.95 35.75 44.12
N GLY A 34 -18.15 36.07 44.62
CA GLY A 34 -18.38 37.24 45.48
C GLY A 34 -18.01 37.01 46.95
N LEU A 35 -17.95 38.11 47.70
CA LEU A 35 -17.62 38.14 49.13
C LEU A 35 -18.66 37.42 49.98
N CYS A 36 -18.21 36.78 51.07
CA CYS A 36 -19.08 36.16 52.06
C CYS A 36 -19.94 37.20 52.81
N SER A 37 -21.24 36.93 52.94
CA SER A 37 -22.17 37.73 53.74
C SER A 37 -21.93 37.51 55.25
N THR A 38 -22.05 38.58 56.03
CA THR A 38 -21.85 38.61 57.51
C THR A 38 -22.97 37.97 58.32
N ASN A 39 -23.85 37.16 57.72
CA ASN A 39 -24.99 36.57 58.39
C ASN A 39 -24.60 35.31 59.19
N SER A 40 -24.87 35.30 60.49
CA SER A 40 -24.38 34.32 61.48
C SER A 40 -24.96 32.90 61.38
N ALA A 41 -25.69 32.60 60.30
CA ALA A 41 -26.19 31.25 60.00
C ALA A 41 -25.21 30.40 59.15
N CYS A 42 -24.16 31.00 58.59
CA CYS A 42 -23.17 30.31 57.74
C CYS A 42 -21.82 30.17 58.46
N GLY A 43 -21.42 28.94 58.80
CA GLY A 43 -20.09 28.66 59.32
C GLY A 43 -19.10 28.34 58.21
N CYS A 44 -18.00 29.12 58.10
CA CYS A 44 -16.91 28.82 57.17
C CYS A 44 -15.99 27.72 57.74
N PHE A 45 -15.69 26.69 56.95
CA PHE A 45 -14.59 25.77 57.24
C PHE A 45 -13.29 26.32 56.63
N HIS A 46 -12.30 26.60 57.45
CA HIS A 46 -10.93 26.85 56.99
C HIS A 46 -10.24 25.51 56.68
N VAL A 47 -9.84 25.32 55.43
CA VAL A 47 -8.87 24.28 55.05
C VAL A 47 -7.49 24.93 55.10
N VAL A 48 -6.58 24.38 55.90
CA VAL A 48 -5.23 24.93 56.04
C VAL A 48 -4.39 24.51 54.82
N GLY A 49 -4.30 25.40 53.84
CA GLY A 49 -3.49 25.22 52.63
C GLY A 49 -3.86 26.21 51.53
N ALA A 50 -2.98 27.18 51.30
CA ALA A 50 -3.10 28.29 50.34
C ALA A 50 -4.12 29.41 50.68
N ASN A 51 -3.54 30.58 51.04
CA ASN A 51 -4.01 31.97 50.92
C ASN A 51 -5.47 32.35 51.28
N ASN A 52 -5.59 33.39 52.12
CA ASN A 52 -6.84 33.87 52.70
C ASN A 52 -7.99 34.14 51.71
N ASN A 53 -9.22 33.87 52.17
CA ASN A 53 -10.53 34.23 51.62
C ASN A 53 -11.18 33.37 50.51
N THR A 54 -10.92 32.06 50.44
CA THR A 54 -11.83 31.12 49.74
C THR A 54 -12.19 29.92 50.61
N GLY A 55 -13.48 29.77 50.95
CA GLY A 55 -14.03 28.64 51.70
C GLY A 55 -15.30 28.08 51.05
N ILE A 56 -15.58 26.80 51.29
CA ILE A 56 -16.77 26.12 50.74
C ILE A 56 -17.96 26.32 51.69
N CYS A 57 -19.07 26.84 51.17
CA CYS A 57 -20.33 26.94 51.92
C CYS A 57 -20.99 25.56 52.06
N GLY A 58 -20.75 24.88 53.18
CA GLY A 58 -21.51 23.70 53.59
C GLY A 58 -22.74 24.08 54.42
N PHE A 59 -23.90 23.51 54.11
CA PHE A 59 -25.10 23.67 54.95
C PHE A 59 -24.89 23.02 56.32
N ARG A 60 -24.68 23.86 57.35
CA ARG A 60 -24.74 23.43 58.76
C ARG A 60 -26.21 23.45 59.18
N TRP A 61 -26.77 22.31 59.57
CA TRP A 61 -28.13 22.23 60.11
C TRP A 61 -28.12 22.65 61.58
N PRO A 62 -28.75 23.77 61.99
CA PRO A 62 -28.91 24.09 63.40
C PRO A 62 -30.18 23.43 63.91
N THR A 63 -30.04 22.51 64.87
CA THR A 63 -31.00 22.10 65.92
C THR A 63 -32.49 22.18 65.61
N CYS A 64 -33.23 21.07 65.79
CA CYS A 64 -34.67 20.95 65.46
C CYS A 64 -35.64 21.86 66.28
N SER A 65 -35.13 22.83 67.07
CA SER A 65 -35.86 23.79 67.92
C SER A 65 -36.60 24.93 67.18
N ARG A 66 -36.55 24.97 65.85
CA ARG A 66 -37.30 25.93 64.99
C ARG A 66 -38.46 25.30 64.21
N LEU A 67 -38.81 24.05 64.50
CA LEU A 67 -39.98 23.40 63.92
C LEU A 67 -41.24 23.83 64.67
N VAL A 68 -42.29 24.23 63.94
CA VAL A 68 -43.55 24.69 64.52
C VAL A 68 -44.56 23.54 64.50
N LEU A 69 -45.16 23.25 65.66
CA LEU A 69 -46.25 22.28 65.80
C LEU A 69 -47.42 22.66 64.87
N CYS A 70 -48.00 21.67 64.19
CA CYS A 70 -49.16 21.88 63.33
C CYS A 70 -50.36 22.35 64.16
N ASN A 71 -51.00 23.46 63.76
CA ASN A 71 -52.17 23.96 64.46
C ASN A 71 -53.37 23.02 64.24
N SER A 72 -54.15 22.75 65.29
CA SER A 72 -55.08 21.62 65.33
C SER A 72 -56.44 21.90 64.66
N SER A 73 -56.57 21.53 63.39
CA SER A 73 -57.86 21.17 62.77
C SER A 73 -57.71 20.15 61.64
N ASP A 74 -56.73 20.34 60.74
CA ASP A 74 -56.66 19.57 59.47
C ASP A 74 -55.30 18.88 59.19
N ASN A 75 -54.41 18.81 60.17
CA ASN A 75 -53.08 18.19 60.02
C ASN A 75 -52.72 17.30 61.23
N SER A 76 -53.41 16.16 61.37
CA SER A 76 -53.10 15.14 62.39
C SER A 76 -52.37 13.93 61.77
N CYS A 77 -51.52 13.30 62.57
CA CYS A 77 -50.82 12.07 62.20
C CYS A 77 -51.63 10.86 62.68
N SER A 78 -51.95 9.92 61.80
CA SER A 78 -52.82 8.77 62.10
C SER A 78 -52.12 7.61 62.81
N GLN A 79 -50.83 7.74 63.15
CA GLN A 79 -50.06 6.75 63.90
C GLN A 79 -49.86 7.21 65.36
N PRO A 80 -50.09 6.33 66.36
CA PRO A 80 -49.74 6.63 67.75
C PRO A 80 -48.24 6.92 67.87
N ASP A 81 -47.87 7.70 68.89
CA ASP A 81 -46.52 8.16 69.17
C ASP A 81 -45.84 8.95 68.04
N THR A 82 -46.61 9.70 67.23
CA THR A 82 -46.08 10.67 66.26
C THR A 82 -46.63 12.09 66.46
N THR A 83 -45.83 13.09 66.10
CA THR A 83 -46.14 14.53 66.19
C THR A 83 -46.01 15.18 64.81
N CYS A 84 -46.99 16.01 64.45
CA CYS A 84 -46.99 16.79 63.21
C CYS A 84 -46.16 18.07 63.39
N VAL A 85 -45.23 18.33 62.46
CA VAL A 85 -44.42 19.56 62.46
C VAL A 85 -44.29 20.12 61.05
N ARG A 86 -44.33 21.46 60.94
CA ARG A 86 -44.13 22.20 59.68
C ARG A 86 -42.80 22.96 59.68
N HIS A 87 -42.20 23.05 58.49
CA HIS A 87 -40.98 23.84 58.28
C HIS A 87 -41.33 25.28 57.84
N PRO A 88 -40.80 26.33 58.49
CA PRO A 88 -41.23 27.73 58.28
C PRO A 88 -40.87 28.34 56.90
N GLN A 89 -40.35 27.54 55.95
CA GLN A 89 -40.07 27.96 54.57
C GLN A 89 -40.63 27.00 53.49
N CYS A 90 -41.51 26.06 53.87
CA CYS A 90 -42.21 25.19 52.92
C CYS A 90 -43.69 25.11 53.32
N ASN A 91 -44.55 25.88 52.64
CA ASN A 91 -45.93 26.10 53.11
C ASN A 91 -46.87 24.88 53.00
N ASP A 92 -46.58 23.91 52.12
CA ASP A 92 -47.64 23.02 51.60
C ASP A 92 -47.56 21.54 52.00
N LEU A 93 -46.60 21.10 52.83
CA LEU A 93 -46.50 19.71 53.28
C LEU A 93 -46.17 19.58 54.77
N ALA A 94 -47.10 18.98 55.52
CA ALA A 94 -46.90 18.55 56.90
C ALA A 94 -46.22 17.17 56.95
N VAL A 95 -45.36 16.93 57.94
CA VAL A 95 -44.62 15.67 58.11
C VAL A 95 -44.71 15.20 59.57
N CYS A 96 -44.92 13.88 59.73
CA CYS A 96 -45.03 13.21 61.03
C CYS A 96 -43.68 12.67 61.49
N TYR A 97 -43.28 12.97 62.73
CA TYR A 97 -42.08 12.44 63.39
C TYR A 97 -42.43 11.67 64.67
N PRO A 98 -41.69 10.60 65.04
CA PRO A 98 -41.88 9.94 66.34
C PRO A 98 -41.60 10.88 67.51
N VAL A 99 -42.43 10.87 68.56
CA VAL A 99 -42.28 11.84 69.69
C VAL A 99 -40.91 11.72 70.36
N THR A 100 -40.35 10.52 70.41
CA THR A 100 -39.02 10.20 70.98
C THR A 100 -37.85 10.92 70.31
N MET A 101 -38.02 11.49 69.11
CA MET A 101 -36.96 12.20 68.38
C MET A 101 -36.99 13.72 68.55
N THR A 102 -38.02 14.28 69.18
CA THR A 102 -38.18 15.74 69.35
C THR A 102 -37.09 16.40 70.21
N ASN A 103 -36.41 15.64 71.06
CA ASN A 103 -35.34 16.11 71.96
C ASN A 103 -33.90 15.81 71.46
N GLN A 104 -33.71 15.37 70.21
CA GLN A 104 -32.36 15.15 69.66
C GLN A 104 -31.84 16.40 68.92
N SER A 105 -30.59 16.77 69.18
CA SER A 105 -29.99 18.03 68.68
C SER A 105 -29.59 18.01 67.20
N ILE A 106 -29.65 16.85 66.54
CA ILE A 106 -29.26 16.63 65.15
C ILE A 106 -30.35 15.80 64.44
N CYS A 107 -31.12 16.43 63.55
CA CYS A 107 -32.09 15.71 62.72
C CYS A 107 -31.33 14.95 61.58
N PRO A 108 -31.67 13.68 61.26
CA PRO A 108 -30.90 12.88 60.30
C PRO A 108 -31.06 13.36 58.83
N PRO A 109 -30.04 13.17 57.97
CA PRO A 109 -30.08 13.67 56.60
C PRO A 109 -31.09 12.89 55.73
N MET A 110 -31.83 13.62 54.88
CA MET A 110 -32.72 13.00 53.89
C MET A 110 -31.95 12.01 53.00
N LYS A 111 -32.32 10.73 53.04
CA LYS A 111 -31.88 9.71 52.06
C LYS A 111 -32.46 10.01 50.67
N ARG A 112 -31.80 10.92 49.94
CA ARG A 112 -31.78 11.10 48.46
C ARG A 112 -33.10 10.77 47.71
N LEU A 113 -34.24 11.28 48.19
CA LEU A 113 -35.57 10.92 47.69
C LEU A 113 -36.05 11.76 46.48
N VAL A 114 -35.13 12.15 45.60
CA VAL A 114 -35.46 12.95 44.40
C VAL A 114 -35.37 12.11 43.12
N LEU A 115 -34.49 11.11 43.05
CA LEU A 115 -34.33 10.32 41.82
C LEU A 115 -35.42 9.25 41.65
N HIS A 116 -35.85 8.62 42.75
CA HIS A 116 -36.79 7.50 42.69
C HIS A 116 -38.20 7.91 42.23
N THR A 117 -38.65 9.11 42.60
CA THR A 117 -39.99 9.65 42.31
C THR A 117 -40.17 9.99 40.82
N TYR A 118 -39.12 10.50 40.17
CA TYR A 118 -39.12 10.77 38.73
C TYR A 118 -39.06 9.47 37.92
N VAL A 119 -38.24 8.49 38.33
CA VAL A 119 -38.14 7.18 37.66
C VAL A 119 -39.46 6.39 37.78
N CYS A 120 -40.09 6.38 38.95
CA CYS A 120 -41.37 5.69 39.16
C CYS A 120 -42.56 6.35 38.45
N ARG A 121 -42.54 7.65 38.17
CA ARG A 121 -43.55 8.29 37.29
C ARG A 121 -43.25 8.07 35.81
N LEU A 122 -41.98 8.12 35.38
CA LEU A 122 -41.63 7.90 33.96
C LEU A 122 -42.03 6.50 33.48
N PHE A 123 -41.72 5.46 34.24
CA PHE A 123 -41.87 4.07 33.77
C PHE A 123 -43.30 3.68 33.32
N PRO A 124 -44.39 3.92 34.09
CA PRO A 124 -45.74 3.62 33.64
C PRO A 124 -46.20 4.51 32.49
N THR A 125 -45.82 5.80 32.47
CA THR A 125 -46.18 6.73 31.39
C THR A 125 -45.47 6.36 30.08
N LEU A 126 -44.18 6.03 30.11
CA LEU A 126 -43.43 5.53 28.95
C LEU A 126 -43.97 4.18 28.48
N LYS A 127 -44.33 3.28 29.40
CA LYS A 127 -44.93 1.98 29.08
C LYS A 127 -46.27 2.15 28.34
N ASN A 128 -47.17 3.00 28.84
CA ASN A 128 -48.43 3.29 28.14
C ASN A 128 -48.20 4.00 26.81
N TYR A 129 -47.21 4.90 26.73
CA TYR A 129 -46.84 5.55 25.47
C TYR A 129 -46.35 4.50 24.46
N CYS A 130 -45.37 3.66 24.79
CA CYS A 130 -44.87 2.59 23.91
C CYS A 130 -45.92 1.53 23.55
N LEU A 131 -46.94 1.30 24.38
CA LEU A 131 -48.05 0.39 24.07
C LEU A 131 -49.09 1.01 23.12
N THR A 132 -49.28 2.33 23.16
CA THR A 132 -50.24 3.08 22.32
C THR A 132 -49.59 3.83 21.15
N PHE A 133 -48.26 3.78 21.05
CA PHE A 133 -47.51 4.43 19.98
C PHE A 133 -47.73 3.69 18.66
N ASN A 134 -48.36 4.40 17.72
CA ASN A 134 -48.60 3.96 16.36
C ASN A 134 -48.08 5.06 15.42
N VAL A 135 -47.10 4.73 14.58
CA VAL A 135 -46.51 5.61 13.55
C VAL A 135 -47.33 5.58 12.27
N PHE A 136 -48.10 4.50 12.05
CA PHE A 136 -48.87 4.21 10.84
C PHE A 136 -50.38 4.36 11.06
N LYS A 137 -50.80 5.39 11.81
CA LYS A 137 -52.22 5.67 12.10
C LYS A 137 -52.99 6.02 10.82
N SER A 138 -54.11 5.34 10.59
CA SER A 138 -55.10 5.78 9.59
C SER A 138 -55.87 7.03 10.05
N VAL A 139 -56.35 7.82 9.09
CA VAL A 139 -57.17 9.02 9.31
C VAL A 139 -58.37 8.97 8.34
N PRO A 140 -59.62 8.86 8.83
CA PRO A 140 -60.03 8.69 10.22
C PRO A 140 -59.49 7.38 10.85
N PRO A 141 -59.45 7.25 12.18
CA PRO A 141 -58.97 6.05 12.85
C PRO A 141 -59.81 4.83 12.43
N SER A 142 -59.14 3.74 12.02
CA SER A 142 -59.85 2.52 11.64
C SER A 142 -60.59 1.89 12.82
N THR A 143 -61.81 1.43 12.55
CA THR A 143 -62.64 0.65 13.48
C THR A 143 -62.41 -0.86 13.33
N ASP A 144 -61.59 -1.30 12.38
CA ASP A 144 -61.22 -2.71 12.20
C ASP A 144 -60.09 -3.12 13.15
N GLU A 145 -60.33 -4.18 13.93
CA GLU A 145 -59.37 -4.75 14.87
C GLU A 145 -58.14 -5.34 14.14
N HIS A 146 -58.33 -5.91 12.95
CA HIS A 146 -57.22 -6.44 12.13
C HIS A 146 -56.32 -5.31 11.62
N GLU A 147 -56.88 -4.24 11.07
CA GLU A 147 -56.10 -3.09 10.62
C GLU A 147 -55.34 -2.43 11.77
N LEU A 148 -55.99 -2.20 12.92
CA LEU A 148 -55.35 -1.60 14.10
C LEU A 148 -54.17 -2.45 14.62
N LYS A 149 -54.35 -3.77 14.66
CA LYS A 149 -53.29 -4.73 15.03
C LYS A 149 -52.11 -4.67 14.06
N ASN A 150 -52.36 -4.60 12.77
CA ASN A 150 -51.33 -4.48 11.74
C ASN A 150 -50.56 -3.16 11.81
N GLN A 151 -51.22 -2.03 12.10
CA GLN A 151 -50.55 -0.73 12.28
C GLN A 151 -49.63 -0.72 13.54
N LEU A 152 -50.07 -1.36 14.64
CA LEU A 152 -49.26 -1.49 15.86
C LEU A 152 -48.06 -2.44 15.68
N ILE A 153 -48.23 -3.55 14.96
CA ILE A 153 -47.14 -4.47 14.60
C ILE A 153 -46.12 -3.75 13.69
N SER A 154 -46.60 -3.07 12.65
CA SER A 154 -45.77 -2.25 11.75
C SER A 154 -44.94 -1.23 12.52
N THR A 155 -45.53 -0.54 13.50
CA THR A 155 -44.82 0.45 14.31
C THR A 155 -43.69 -0.16 15.15
N ARG A 156 -43.90 -1.34 15.72
CA ARG A 156 -42.87 -2.05 16.51
C ARG A 156 -41.73 -2.52 15.63
N ILE A 157 -42.03 -3.11 14.47
CA ILE A 157 -41.03 -3.55 13.48
C ILE A 157 -40.21 -2.35 12.99
N PHE A 158 -40.86 -1.24 12.64
CA PHE A 158 -40.20 0.01 12.23
C PHE A 158 -39.17 0.50 13.26
N ILE A 159 -39.54 0.55 14.55
CA ILE A 159 -38.63 1.01 15.62
C ILE A 159 -37.44 0.06 15.80
N VAL A 160 -37.67 -1.25 15.81
CA VAL A 160 -36.60 -2.25 15.96
C VAL A 160 -35.63 -2.19 14.78
N LEU A 161 -36.12 -2.15 13.55
CA LEU A 161 -35.29 -2.04 12.34
C LEU A 161 -34.51 -0.72 12.30
N LEU A 162 -35.12 0.40 12.71
CA LEU A 162 -34.44 1.70 12.78
C LEU A 162 -33.30 1.71 13.81
N ILE A 163 -33.51 1.13 15.00
CA ILE A 163 -32.45 1.03 16.02
C ILE A 163 -31.33 0.09 15.52
N LEU A 164 -31.68 -1.08 15.00
CA LEU A 164 -30.71 -2.09 14.54
C LEU A 164 -29.83 -1.54 13.40
N SER A 165 -30.43 -0.94 12.37
CA SER A 165 -29.70 -0.30 11.27
C SER A 165 -28.80 0.85 11.72
N LEU A 166 -29.25 1.70 12.66
CA LEU A 166 -28.40 2.77 13.23
C LEU A 166 -27.24 2.20 14.07
N THR A 167 -27.43 1.11 14.81
CA THR A 167 -26.33 0.47 15.54
C THR A 167 -25.29 -0.17 14.61
N ILE A 168 -25.72 -0.82 13.53
CA ILE A 168 -24.81 -1.38 12.51
C ILE A 168 -24.03 -0.25 11.82
N LEU A 169 -24.69 0.84 11.43
CA LEU A 169 -24.04 1.99 10.81
C LEU A 169 -23.02 2.66 11.74
N LEU A 170 -23.34 2.81 13.03
CA LEU A 170 -22.42 3.34 14.04
C LEU A 170 -21.19 2.43 14.20
N LEU A 171 -21.40 1.11 14.35
CA LEU A 171 -20.32 0.14 14.48
C LEU A 171 -19.41 0.17 13.24
N TYR A 172 -19.99 0.03 12.04
CA TYR A 172 -19.26 0.07 10.77
C TYR A 172 -18.45 1.37 10.61
N THR A 173 -19.06 2.54 10.81
CA THR A 173 -18.35 3.83 10.69
C THR A 173 -17.29 4.05 11.77
N SER A 174 -17.42 3.43 12.95
CA SER A 174 -16.41 3.49 14.02
C SER A 174 -15.22 2.54 13.82
N LEU A 175 -15.44 1.43 13.11
CA LEU A 175 -14.45 0.39 12.84
C LEU A 175 -13.71 0.60 11.52
N ALA A 176 -14.30 1.32 10.56
CA ALA A 176 -13.67 1.65 9.30
C ALA A 176 -12.43 2.55 9.49
N ASN A 177 -11.28 2.07 9.00
CA ASN A 177 -10.07 2.88 8.86
C ASN A 177 -10.16 3.76 7.61
N ILE A 178 -9.54 4.93 7.67
CA ILE A 178 -9.32 5.84 6.54
C ILE A 178 -7.82 6.02 6.32
N THR A 179 -7.41 5.99 5.05
CA THR A 179 -6.04 6.31 4.65
C THR A 179 -5.84 7.82 4.67
N LYS A 180 -4.79 8.26 5.36
CA LYS A 180 -4.36 9.65 5.42
C LYS A 180 -2.96 9.78 4.84
N THR A 181 -2.83 10.54 3.76
CA THR A 181 -1.53 10.96 3.23
C THR A 181 -0.90 12.03 4.12
N ILE A 182 0.39 11.93 4.36
CA ILE A 182 1.22 12.90 5.07
C ILE A 182 2.33 13.33 4.13
N ASN A 183 2.48 14.66 3.95
CA ASN A 183 3.51 15.26 3.12
C ASN A 183 4.63 15.79 4.01
N VAL A 184 5.87 15.60 3.57
CA VAL A 184 7.10 16.06 4.21
C VAL A 184 7.91 16.81 3.16
N PRO A 185 7.91 18.16 3.16
CA PRO A 185 8.66 18.94 2.18
C PRO A 185 10.17 18.79 2.37
N THR A 186 10.92 18.74 1.27
CA THR A 186 12.40 18.76 1.22
C THR A 186 13.08 17.97 2.35
N PRO A 187 12.88 16.64 2.42
CA PRO A 187 13.47 15.82 3.48
C PRO A 187 14.99 15.69 3.34
N THR A 188 15.68 15.56 4.47
CA THR A 188 17.08 15.13 4.50
C THR A 188 17.19 13.62 4.25
N LEU A 189 18.36 13.14 3.81
CA LEU A 189 18.65 11.70 3.66
C LEU A 189 18.28 10.90 4.92
N THR A 190 18.78 11.35 6.08
CA THR A 190 18.46 10.75 7.39
C THR A 190 16.97 10.74 7.71
N LYS A 191 16.21 11.74 7.22
CA LYS A 191 14.76 11.78 7.40
C LYS A 191 14.04 10.83 6.45
N TYR A 192 14.52 10.70 5.22
CA TYR A 192 14.04 9.71 4.26
C TYR A 192 14.26 8.29 4.77
N GLU A 193 15.45 7.94 5.27
CA GLU A 193 15.75 6.61 5.81
C GLU A 193 14.82 6.23 6.99
N GLN A 194 14.60 7.16 7.92
CA GLN A 194 13.62 7.00 9.01
C GLN A 194 12.18 6.80 8.51
N LEU A 195 11.78 7.46 7.42
CA LEU A 195 10.46 7.28 6.83
C LEU A 195 10.38 5.95 6.07
N TYR A 196 11.42 5.59 5.32
CA TYR A 196 11.47 4.38 4.49
C TYR A 196 11.43 3.12 5.36
N SER A 197 12.23 3.08 6.43
CA SER A 197 12.21 1.98 7.43
C SER A 197 10.85 1.71 8.07
N LYS A 198 9.91 2.68 8.04
CA LYS A 198 8.59 2.57 8.65
C LYS A 198 7.42 2.53 7.66
N TYR A 199 7.60 3.08 6.45
CA TYR A 199 6.54 3.31 5.47
C TYR A 199 6.93 2.93 4.04
N SER A 200 7.97 2.11 3.84
CA SER A 200 8.55 1.72 2.53
C SER A 200 7.52 1.40 1.44
N GLN A 201 6.43 0.70 1.77
CA GLN A 201 5.38 0.31 0.82
C GLN A 201 4.55 1.48 0.25
N THR A 202 4.51 2.62 0.93
CA THR A 202 3.66 3.77 0.53
C THR A 202 4.39 5.11 0.51
N LEU A 203 5.70 5.10 0.80
CA LEU A 203 6.56 6.28 0.75
C LEU A 203 7.00 6.55 -0.70
N THR A 204 6.53 7.67 -1.25
CA THR A 204 6.92 8.15 -2.58
C THR A 204 7.54 9.53 -2.46
N CYS A 205 8.75 9.68 -3.01
CA CYS A 205 9.56 10.90 -2.92
C CYS A 205 10.03 11.32 -4.32
N PRO A 206 9.25 12.11 -5.09
CA PRO A 206 9.66 12.57 -6.41
C PRO A 206 10.99 13.34 -6.39
N CYS A 207 11.93 12.93 -7.23
CA CYS A 207 13.18 13.67 -7.47
C CYS A 207 12.87 14.97 -8.21
N LYS A 208 13.60 16.04 -7.88
CA LYS A 208 13.62 17.27 -8.68
C LYS A 208 14.42 17.08 -9.96
N GLN A 209 15.52 16.33 -9.89
CA GLN A 209 16.32 15.94 -11.04
C GLN A 209 16.11 14.45 -11.33
N ILE A 210 15.48 14.15 -12.47
CA ILE A 210 15.08 12.79 -12.86
C ILE A 210 16.23 12.05 -13.57
N SER A 211 17.22 12.76 -14.11
CA SER A 211 18.36 12.21 -14.83
C SER A 211 19.67 12.70 -14.23
N ILE A 212 20.52 11.78 -13.77
CA ILE A 212 21.75 12.09 -13.02
C ILE A 212 22.92 11.36 -13.69
N ASN A 213 23.97 12.08 -14.09
CA ASN A 213 25.17 11.49 -14.68
C ASN A 213 25.85 10.53 -13.68
N TYR A 214 26.36 9.40 -14.16
CA TYR A 214 27.02 8.39 -13.32
C TYR A 214 28.23 8.95 -12.57
N GLU A 215 28.97 9.90 -13.16
CA GLU A 215 30.09 10.63 -12.54
C GLU A 215 29.77 11.28 -11.18
N LYS A 216 28.48 11.51 -10.90
CA LYS A 216 28.01 12.17 -9.68
C LYS A 216 27.85 11.26 -8.48
N PHE A 217 27.91 9.94 -8.67
CA PHE A 217 27.65 8.98 -7.59
C PHE A 217 28.37 7.62 -7.77
N LEU A 218 29.09 7.40 -8.87
CA LEU A 218 29.96 6.25 -9.08
C LEU A 218 31.41 6.72 -9.28
N SER A 219 32.36 6.04 -8.64
CA SER A 219 33.76 6.04 -9.06
C SER A 219 34.14 4.63 -9.49
N ILE A 220 34.91 4.51 -10.57
CA ILE A 220 35.52 3.26 -11.02
C ILE A 220 37.01 3.50 -11.18
N GLU A 221 37.78 2.69 -10.48
CA GLU A 221 39.24 2.65 -10.48
C GLU A 221 39.69 1.23 -10.82
N TYR A 222 40.91 1.09 -11.33
CA TYR A 222 41.49 -0.20 -11.72
C TYR A 222 42.99 -0.22 -11.48
N THR A 223 43.55 -1.41 -11.30
CA THR A 223 44.99 -1.65 -11.21
C THR A 223 45.44 -2.54 -12.37
N PHE A 224 46.53 -2.16 -13.06
CA PHE A 224 47.11 -3.01 -14.10
C PHE A 224 48.01 -4.10 -13.52
N HIS A 225 48.11 -5.22 -14.24
CA HIS A 225 49.11 -6.25 -14.03
C HIS A 225 50.50 -5.64 -14.18
N GLN A 226 51.42 -6.06 -13.31
CA GLN A 226 52.76 -5.47 -13.16
C GLN A 226 53.51 -5.29 -14.49
N VAL A 227 53.32 -6.21 -15.45
CA VAL A 227 53.91 -6.14 -16.79
C VAL A 227 53.69 -4.79 -17.49
N CYS A 228 52.51 -4.19 -17.35
CA CYS A 228 52.15 -2.90 -17.96
C CYS A 228 52.72 -1.67 -17.22
N THR A 229 53.42 -1.88 -16.11
CA THR A 229 54.19 -0.87 -15.38
C THR A 229 55.66 -1.26 -15.22
N SER A 230 56.08 -2.35 -15.87
CA SER A 230 57.41 -2.94 -15.71
C SER A 230 58.42 -2.37 -16.69
N PHE A 231 59.70 -2.63 -16.42
CA PHE A 231 60.77 -2.26 -17.34
C PHE A 231 60.64 -2.94 -18.73
N PHE A 232 59.98 -4.09 -18.82
CA PHE A 232 59.86 -4.90 -20.05
C PHE A 232 59.05 -4.25 -21.18
N ILE A 233 58.32 -3.15 -20.92
CA ILE A 233 57.60 -2.39 -21.95
C ILE A 233 58.29 -1.08 -22.33
N THR A 234 59.48 -0.80 -21.80
CA THR A 234 60.21 0.46 -22.05
C THR A 234 61.04 0.41 -23.34
N ASP A 235 61.23 1.57 -23.96
CA ASP A 235 62.12 1.72 -25.12
C ASP A 235 63.57 1.30 -24.80
N ASP A 236 64.02 1.48 -23.56
CA ASP A 236 65.35 1.06 -23.11
C ASP A 236 65.50 -0.48 -23.18
N TRP A 237 64.52 -1.23 -22.66
CA TRP A 237 64.50 -2.70 -22.77
C TRP A 237 64.38 -3.18 -24.22
N ILE A 238 63.48 -2.58 -24.99
CA ILE A 238 63.24 -2.95 -26.40
C ILE A 238 64.50 -2.69 -27.24
N SER A 239 65.20 -1.59 -26.98
CA SER A 239 66.47 -1.26 -27.63
C SER A 239 67.57 -2.24 -27.21
N TYR A 240 67.70 -2.51 -25.91
CA TYR A 240 68.68 -3.44 -25.35
C TYR A 240 68.56 -4.85 -25.94
N ILE A 241 67.34 -5.39 -26.02
CA ILE A 241 67.10 -6.74 -26.54
C ILE A 241 67.31 -6.85 -28.06
N GLY A 242 67.24 -5.72 -28.78
CA GLY A 242 67.54 -5.63 -30.21
C GLY A 242 69.03 -5.47 -30.54
N MET A 243 69.89 -5.17 -29.55
CA MET A 243 71.33 -4.99 -29.76
C MET A 243 72.08 -6.33 -29.82
N SER A 244 72.04 -7.02 -30.96
CA SER A 244 72.89 -8.20 -31.24
C SER A 244 73.77 -8.01 -32.48
N TYR A 245 75.00 -8.56 -32.43
CA TYR A 245 76.07 -8.19 -33.38
C TYR A 245 76.16 -9.10 -34.63
N GLU A 246 75.74 -10.37 -34.55
CA GLU A 246 75.92 -11.37 -35.63
C GLU A 246 74.75 -12.40 -35.71
N ALA A 247 73.49 -11.94 -35.67
CA ALA A 247 72.34 -12.85 -35.79
C ALA A 247 72.20 -13.43 -37.21
N THR A 248 72.55 -14.71 -37.40
CA THR A 248 72.21 -15.45 -38.61
C THR A 248 70.69 -15.55 -38.78
N PHE A 249 70.18 -15.24 -39.98
CA PHE A 249 68.75 -15.19 -40.28
C PHE A 249 68.04 -16.54 -40.06
N ALA A 250 67.39 -16.69 -38.91
CA ALA A 250 66.64 -17.87 -38.52
C ALA A 250 65.35 -17.46 -37.81
N ASN A 251 64.19 -17.84 -38.36
CA ASN A 251 62.87 -17.39 -37.91
C ASN A 251 62.51 -17.79 -36.47
N ILE A 252 63.24 -18.74 -35.87
CA ILE A 252 63.03 -19.17 -34.48
C ILE A 252 63.93 -18.45 -33.46
N ASN A 253 64.95 -17.71 -33.93
CA ASN A 253 65.88 -17.01 -33.05
C ASN A 253 65.17 -15.87 -32.30
N PHE A 254 65.15 -15.96 -30.98
CA PHE A 254 64.53 -14.99 -30.07
C PHE A 254 65.01 -13.55 -30.32
N GLN A 255 66.29 -13.36 -30.65
CA GLN A 255 66.89 -12.04 -30.93
C GLN A 255 66.21 -11.32 -32.11
N TRP A 256 65.62 -12.06 -33.06
CA TRP A 256 65.00 -11.49 -34.26
C TRP A 256 63.56 -11.02 -34.03
N THR A 257 62.81 -11.69 -33.17
CA THR A 257 61.37 -11.43 -32.96
C THR A 257 61.06 -10.73 -31.65
N SER A 258 61.92 -10.85 -30.63
CA SER A 258 61.65 -10.32 -29.29
C SER A 258 61.53 -8.79 -29.20
N PRO A 259 62.30 -7.94 -29.91
CA PRO A 259 62.12 -6.48 -29.80
C PRO A 259 60.70 -6.06 -30.22
N ASN A 260 60.19 -6.63 -31.31
CA ASN A 260 58.82 -6.40 -31.77
C ASN A 260 57.77 -7.05 -30.86
N ALA A 261 58.09 -8.13 -30.14
CA ALA A 261 57.19 -8.74 -29.16
C ALA A 261 57.03 -7.84 -27.92
N PHE A 262 58.13 -7.32 -27.36
CA PHE A 262 58.06 -6.38 -26.24
C PHE A 262 57.45 -5.03 -26.66
N GLN A 263 57.72 -4.55 -27.87
CA GLN A 263 57.02 -3.39 -28.43
C GLN A 263 55.50 -3.62 -28.57
N ALA A 264 55.08 -4.79 -29.04
CA ALA A 264 53.65 -5.14 -29.12
C ALA A 264 53.01 -5.27 -27.73
N LEU A 265 53.75 -5.77 -26.73
CA LEU A 265 53.30 -5.85 -25.34
C LEU A 265 53.06 -4.46 -24.73
N GLY A 266 53.99 -3.52 -24.92
CA GLY A 266 53.83 -2.12 -24.51
C GLY A 266 52.63 -1.46 -25.20
N ALA A 267 52.54 -1.57 -26.53
CA ALA A 267 51.41 -1.06 -27.30
C ALA A 267 50.06 -1.67 -26.86
N PHE A 268 50.04 -2.94 -26.43
CA PHE A 268 48.82 -3.54 -25.87
C PHE A 268 48.41 -2.91 -24.54
N CYS A 269 49.36 -2.63 -23.63
CA CYS A 269 49.07 -1.93 -22.39
C CYS A 269 48.50 -0.53 -22.64
N GLU A 270 49.12 0.26 -23.54
CA GLU A 270 48.63 1.59 -23.94
C GLU A 270 47.24 1.55 -24.59
N LEU A 271 47.00 0.59 -25.51
CA LEU A 271 45.70 0.44 -26.17
C LEU A 271 44.60 0.03 -25.20
N VAL A 272 44.91 -0.80 -24.22
CA VAL A 272 44.00 -1.18 -23.14
C VAL A 272 43.67 0.04 -22.27
N GLU A 273 44.68 0.79 -21.81
CA GLU A 273 44.47 2.02 -21.02
C GLU A 273 43.61 3.04 -21.77
N SER A 274 43.95 3.31 -23.03
CA SER A 274 43.17 4.18 -23.91
C SER A 274 41.72 3.68 -24.07
N THR A 275 41.52 2.37 -24.23
CA THR A 275 40.18 1.77 -24.33
C THR A 275 39.37 1.98 -23.06
N ILE A 276 39.95 1.71 -21.88
CA ILE A 276 39.28 1.89 -20.59
C ILE A 276 38.96 3.37 -20.36
N ASN A 277 39.92 4.27 -20.58
CA ASN A 277 39.73 5.71 -20.37
C ASN A 277 38.65 6.28 -21.30
N ASN A 278 38.63 5.90 -22.58
CA ASN A 278 37.58 6.30 -23.52
C ASN A 278 36.20 5.74 -23.13
N SER A 279 36.13 4.46 -22.72
CA SER A 279 34.89 3.86 -22.23
C SER A 279 34.41 4.51 -20.93
N LEU A 280 35.32 4.90 -20.03
CA LEU A 280 35.00 5.55 -18.76
C LEU A 280 34.43 6.96 -18.98
N ILE A 281 34.95 7.73 -19.95
CA ILE A 281 34.37 9.02 -20.36
C ILE A 281 32.90 8.84 -20.80
N GLN A 282 32.62 7.83 -21.63
CA GLN A 282 31.26 7.53 -22.07
C GLN A 282 30.36 7.07 -20.91
N PHE A 283 30.87 6.19 -20.04
CA PHE A 283 30.16 5.71 -18.87
C PHE A 283 29.81 6.85 -17.90
N ASN A 284 30.77 7.71 -17.58
CA ASN A 284 30.59 8.85 -16.67
C ASN A 284 29.53 9.85 -17.18
N SER A 285 29.45 10.04 -18.51
CA SER A 285 28.41 10.84 -19.16
C SER A 285 27.03 10.16 -19.26
N SER A 286 26.95 8.85 -19.02
CA SER A 286 25.70 8.09 -19.03
C SER A 286 24.84 8.42 -17.81
N GLN A 287 23.51 8.29 -17.94
CA GLN A 287 22.58 8.83 -16.96
C GLN A 287 21.72 7.77 -16.26
N TYR A 288 21.60 7.90 -14.94
CA TYR A 288 20.64 7.17 -14.14
C TYR A 288 19.31 7.91 -14.13
N ILE A 289 18.28 7.24 -14.64
CA ILE A 289 16.94 7.81 -14.81
C ILE A 289 16.03 7.27 -13.71
N THR A 290 15.57 8.15 -12.81
CA THR A 290 14.55 7.80 -11.82
C THR A 290 13.63 8.97 -11.47
N ALA A 291 12.32 8.73 -11.52
CA ALA A 291 11.31 9.73 -11.18
C ALA A 291 11.13 9.95 -9.67
N SER A 292 11.73 9.10 -8.83
CA SER A 292 11.64 9.17 -7.37
C SER A 292 12.89 8.60 -6.70
N VAL A 293 13.11 8.94 -5.43
CA VAL A 293 14.24 8.41 -4.65
C VAL A 293 14.19 6.88 -4.62
N ALA A 294 15.13 6.23 -5.30
CA ALA A 294 15.37 4.81 -5.19
C ALA A 294 15.92 4.50 -3.79
N SER A 295 15.53 3.37 -3.20
CA SER A 295 16.11 2.95 -1.92
C SER A 295 17.59 2.62 -2.07
N SER A 296 18.37 2.72 -0.98
CA SER A 296 19.80 2.39 -1.01
C SER A 296 20.08 0.99 -1.56
N GLU A 297 19.21 0.02 -1.28
CA GLU A 297 19.33 -1.35 -1.79
C GLU A 297 19.08 -1.42 -3.32
N LEU A 298 17.98 -0.81 -3.80
CA LEU A 298 17.65 -0.78 -5.22
C LEU A 298 18.73 -0.03 -6.03
N PHE A 299 19.18 1.12 -5.52
CA PHE A 299 20.27 1.89 -6.08
C PHE A 299 21.56 1.04 -6.17
N GLN A 300 21.97 0.37 -5.10
CA GLN A 300 23.18 -0.46 -5.12
C GLN A 300 23.07 -1.63 -6.11
N LEU A 301 21.91 -2.29 -6.19
CA LEU A 301 21.68 -3.37 -7.16
C LEU A 301 21.79 -2.87 -8.61
N GLN A 302 21.18 -1.72 -8.90
CA GLN A 302 21.23 -1.10 -10.23
C GLN A 302 22.64 -0.59 -10.56
N ALA A 303 23.31 0.09 -9.64
CA ALA A 303 24.70 0.54 -9.77
C ALA A 303 25.66 -0.62 -10.06
N ARG A 304 25.59 -1.72 -9.29
CA ARG A 304 26.36 -2.95 -9.57
C ARG A 304 26.08 -3.52 -10.95
N SER A 305 24.83 -3.45 -11.42
CA SER A 305 24.47 -3.89 -12.77
C SER A 305 25.12 -3.01 -13.86
N PHE A 306 25.09 -1.68 -13.70
CA PHE A 306 25.70 -0.75 -14.67
C PHE A 306 27.23 -0.92 -14.72
N VAL A 307 27.88 -1.03 -13.57
CA VAL A 307 29.33 -1.25 -13.46
C VAL A 307 29.75 -2.58 -14.11
N LYS A 308 29.00 -3.67 -13.87
CA LYS A 308 29.26 -4.97 -14.53
C LYS A 308 29.05 -4.90 -16.05
N GLN A 309 28.03 -4.18 -16.51
CA GLN A 309 27.77 -3.99 -17.93
C GLN A 309 28.89 -3.16 -18.58
N PHE A 310 29.39 -2.13 -17.92
CA PHE A 310 30.55 -1.34 -18.35
C PHE A 310 31.80 -2.21 -18.52
N MET A 311 32.17 -3.00 -17.50
CA MET A 311 33.33 -3.90 -17.55
C MET A 311 33.20 -4.87 -18.72
N SER A 312 32.08 -5.61 -18.78
CA SER A 312 31.81 -6.59 -19.83
C SER A 312 31.81 -5.96 -21.23
N SER A 313 31.19 -4.79 -21.42
CA SER A 313 31.17 -4.12 -22.71
C SER A 313 32.55 -3.64 -23.13
N THR A 314 33.34 -3.07 -22.22
CA THR A 314 34.69 -2.56 -22.49
C THR A 314 35.61 -3.70 -22.92
N THR A 315 35.61 -4.82 -22.17
CA THR A 315 36.37 -6.03 -22.51
C THR A 315 35.95 -6.59 -23.86
N ASN A 316 34.64 -6.76 -24.10
CA ASN A 316 34.14 -7.32 -25.36
C ASN A 316 34.47 -6.44 -26.56
N THR A 317 34.39 -5.11 -26.44
CA THR A 317 34.78 -4.19 -27.51
C THR A 317 36.27 -4.30 -27.84
N PHE A 318 37.15 -4.33 -26.84
CA PHE A 318 38.59 -4.52 -27.04
C PHE A 318 38.91 -5.86 -27.74
N VAL A 319 38.40 -6.96 -27.19
CA VAL A 319 38.64 -8.32 -27.71
C VAL A 319 38.07 -8.50 -29.11
N LEU A 320 36.91 -7.91 -29.41
CA LEU A 320 36.34 -7.91 -30.76
C LEU A 320 37.26 -7.17 -31.74
N SER A 321 37.72 -5.96 -31.40
CA SER A 321 38.65 -5.20 -32.24
C SER A 321 39.96 -5.95 -32.51
N LEU A 322 40.56 -6.54 -31.46
CA LEU A 322 41.77 -7.36 -31.59
C LEU A 322 41.54 -8.57 -32.50
N ASN A 323 40.46 -9.32 -32.31
CA ASN A 323 40.13 -10.49 -33.12
C ASN A 323 39.78 -10.12 -34.57
N THR A 324 39.16 -8.97 -34.82
CA THR A 324 38.94 -8.46 -36.19
C THR A 324 40.29 -8.22 -36.87
N ILE A 325 41.23 -7.53 -36.22
CA ILE A 325 42.57 -7.26 -36.79
C ILE A 325 43.32 -8.57 -37.08
N ARG A 326 43.33 -9.52 -36.13
CA ARG A 326 43.97 -10.84 -36.29
C ARG A 326 43.39 -11.63 -37.46
N ASN A 327 42.07 -11.72 -37.55
CA ASN A 327 41.38 -12.48 -38.59
C ASN A 327 41.55 -11.85 -39.97
N SER A 328 41.47 -10.52 -40.10
CA SER A 328 41.75 -9.82 -41.36
C SER A 328 43.21 -9.99 -41.79
N THR A 329 44.17 -9.81 -40.87
CA THR A 329 45.60 -9.98 -41.15
C THR A 329 45.92 -11.38 -41.74
N HIS A 330 45.29 -12.42 -41.20
CA HIS A 330 45.44 -13.77 -41.72
C HIS A 330 44.68 -14.01 -43.03
N GLY A 331 43.41 -13.58 -43.10
CA GLY A 331 42.53 -13.81 -44.25
C GLY A 331 43.00 -13.08 -45.51
N ASP A 332 43.56 -11.88 -45.36
CA ASP A 332 44.16 -11.10 -46.46
C ASP A 332 45.58 -11.58 -46.81
N GLY A 333 46.15 -12.53 -46.03
CA GLY A 333 47.46 -13.11 -46.27
C GLY A 333 48.64 -12.14 -46.12
N LEU A 334 48.51 -11.13 -45.24
CA LEU A 334 49.48 -10.03 -45.13
C LEU A 334 50.89 -10.54 -44.78
N LEU A 335 51.90 -10.10 -45.52
CA LEU A 335 53.29 -10.48 -45.27
C LEU A 335 53.79 -9.88 -43.94
N SER A 336 54.36 -10.72 -43.07
CA SER A 336 55.04 -10.25 -41.86
C SER A 336 56.30 -9.48 -42.23
N GLY A 337 56.52 -8.30 -41.65
CA GLY A 337 57.73 -7.50 -41.88
C GLY A 337 59.02 -8.21 -41.49
N LEU A 338 58.95 -9.18 -40.56
CA LEU A 338 60.07 -10.03 -40.14
C LEU A 338 60.20 -11.32 -40.98
N LEU A 339 59.38 -11.50 -42.03
CA LEU A 339 59.29 -12.69 -42.89
C LEU A 339 59.02 -14.01 -42.12
N THR A 340 58.38 -13.89 -40.97
CA THR A 340 58.04 -15.01 -40.08
C THR A 340 56.91 -15.90 -40.59
N ASN A 341 56.04 -15.40 -41.50
CA ASN A 341 54.97 -16.20 -42.11
C ASN A 341 55.31 -16.73 -43.51
N TYR A 342 56.16 -16.04 -44.28
CA TYR A 342 56.62 -16.45 -45.60
C TYR A 342 58.11 -16.20 -45.78
N LYS A 343 58.85 -17.23 -46.17
CA LYS A 343 60.22 -17.12 -46.65
C LYS A 343 60.22 -16.72 -48.12
N ILE A 344 60.84 -15.58 -48.43
CA ILE A 344 61.05 -15.10 -49.79
C ILE A 344 62.39 -15.64 -50.30
N THR A 345 62.39 -16.23 -51.49
CA THR A 345 63.60 -16.64 -52.21
C THR A 345 63.60 -16.07 -53.62
N VAL A 346 64.79 -15.72 -54.12
CA VAL A 346 65.00 -15.34 -55.52
C VAL A 346 65.56 -16.55 -56.25
N GLY A 347 64.82 -17.04 -57.24
CA GLY A 347 65.22 -18.11 -58.14
C GLY A 347 65.33 -17.62 -59.58
N THR A 348 65.65 -18.54 -60.49
CA THR A 348 65.65 -18.30 -61.94
C THR A 348 64.55 -19.12 -62.60
N SER A 349 63.80 -18.50 -63.50
CA SER A 349 62.81 -19.19 -64.33
C SER A 349 63.48 -20.11 -65.36
N VAL A 350 62.66 -20.91 -66.06
CA VAL A 350 63.08 -21.71 -67.23
C VAL A 350 63.63 -20.85 -68.37
N SER A 351 63.34 -19.53 -68.38
CA SER A 351 63.85 -18.55 -69.36
C SER A 351 65.00 -17.69 -68.82
N ASN A 352 65.65 -18.08 -67.72
CA ASN A 352 66.70 -17.31 -67.00
C ASN A 352 66.25 -15.94 -66.46
N GLU A 353 64.95 -15.67 -66.36
CA GLU A 353 64.45 -14.45 -65.71
C GLU A 353 64.41 -14.62 -64.18
N PRO A 354 64.74 -13.58 -63.39
CA PRO A 354 64.65 -13.65 -61.94
C PRO A 354 63.19 -13.77 -61.49
N ILE A 355 62.89 -14.78 -60.67
CA ILE A 355 61.57 -14.99 -60.09
C ILE A 355 61.64 -14.91 -58.56
N VAL A 356 60.64 -14.25 -57.97
CA VAL A 356 60.47 -14.16 -56.52
C VAL A 356 59.46 -15.21 -56.08
N LEU A 357 59.90 -16.15 -55.25
CA LEU A 357 59.09 -17.25 -54.72
C LEU A 357 58.85 -17.04 -53.22
N GLY A 358 57.59 -16.80 -52.86
CA GLY A 358 57.15 -16.81 -51.47
C GLY A 358 56.74 -18.23 -51.06
N THR A 359 57.40 -18.78 -50.04
CA THR A 359 57.07 -20.10 -49.48
C THR A 359 56.58 -19.93 -48.04
N PRO A 360 55.40 -20.47 -47.67
CA PRO A 360 54.88 -20.30 -46.32
C PRO A 360 55.78 -21.03 -45.31
N VAL A 361 56.04 -20.37 -44.19
CA VAL A 361 56.83 -20.93 -43.09
C VAL A 361 55.99 -21.98 -42.35
N GLY A 362 56.66 -23.02 -41.87
CA GLY A 362 56.09 -24.00 -40.94
C GLY A 362 56.78 -23.87 -39.58
N TYR A 363 55.99 -23.93 -38.52
CA TYR A 363 56.42 -24.01 -37.13
C TYR A 363 55.97 -25.36 -36.58
N SER A 364 56.91 -26.19 -36.14
CA SER A 364 56.71 -27.60 -35.77
C SER A 364 55.91 -28.39 -36.81
N LYS A 365 54.61 -28.64 -36.58
CA LYS A 365 53.70 -29.38 -37.49
C LYS A 365 52.59 -28.51 -38.09
N CYS A 366 52.71 -27.19 -38.00
CA CYS A 366 51.69 -26.21 -38.36
C CYS A 366 52.23 -25.22 -39.40
N GLY A 367 51.52 -25.02 -40.52
CA GLY A 367 51.94 -24.13 -41.60
C GLY A 367 51.19 -22.79 -41.61
N CYS A 368 51.88 -21.67 -41.80
CA CYS A 368 51.31 -20.33 -41.72
C CYS A 368 50.24 -19.99 -42.75
N ILE A 369 50.16 -20.75 -43.85
CA ILE A 369 49.07 -20.67 -44.83
C ILE A 369 47.76 -21.27 -44.32
N SER A 370 47.82 -22.20 -43.35
CA SER A 370 46.67 -22.92 -42.81
C SER A 370 46.17 -22.39 -41.46
N SER A 371 47.02 -21.68 -40.72
CA SER A 371 46.67 -21.02 -39.46
C SER A 371 47.69 -19.92 -39.14
N SER A 372 47.21 -18.75 -38.74
CA SER A 372 48.05 -17.67 -38.17
C SER A 372 48.63 -18.01 -36.80
N ARG A 373 48.03 -18.97 -36.09
CA ARG A 373 48.37 -19.32 -34.69
C ARG A 373 49.52 -20.34 -34.59
N CYS A 374 50.13 -20.76 -35.70
CA CYS A 374 51.27 -21.68 -35.66
C CYS A 374 52.46 -21.02 -34.93
N ILE A 375 52.95 -21.72 -33.91
CA ILE A 375 54.04 -21.29 -33.05
C ILE A 375 55.05 -22.42 -32.80
N GLU A 376 56.24 -22.03 -32.36
CA GLU A 376 57.32 -22.91 -31.89
C GLU A 376 58.03 -22.25 -30.71
N GLN A 377 58.64 -23.06 -29.85
CA GLN A 377 59.43 -22.57 -28.71
C GLN A 377 60.52 -21.61 -29.22
N SER A 378 60.58 -20.39 -28.67
CA SER A 378 61.61 -19.43 -29.07
C SER A 378 62.91 -19.74 -28.33
N SER A 379 64.02 -19.63 -29.04
CA SER A 379 65.34 -19.98 -28.52
C SER A 379 66.46 -19.14 -29.11
N PHE A 380 67.61 -19.14 -28.45
CA PHE A 380 68.85 -18.60 -28.99
C PHE A 380 69.58 -19.71 -29.76
N LEU A 381 69.95 -19.44 -31.01
CA LEU A 381 70.69 -20.38 -31.86
C LEU A 381 72.14 -19.93 -32.04
N ASN A 382 73.09 -20.71 -31.54
CA ASN A 382 74.50 -20.50 -31.83
C ASN A 382 74.90 -21.15 -33.18
N SER A 383 75.20 -20.33 -34.19
CA SER A 383 75.61 -20.80 -35.53
C SER A 383 76.97 -21.55 -35.55
N LEU A 384 77.78 -21.44 -34.50
CA LEU A 384 79.14 -21.99 -34.47
C LEU A 384 79.23 -23.38 -33.80
N SER A 385 78.22 -23.76 -33.01
CA SER A 385 78.17 -25.04 -32.31
C SER A 385 76.73 -25.51 -32.12
N ASN A 386 76.34 -26.56 -32.87
CA ASN A 386 75.03 -27.24 -32.89
C ASN A 386 74.58 -27.88 -31.55
N MET A 387 75.04 -27.42 -30.38
CA MET A 387 74.69 -28.01 -29.07
C MET A 387 74.26 -27.01 -27.99
N ASP A 388 74.52 -25.70 -28.13
CA ASP A 388 74.09 -24.71 -27.13
C ASP A 388 72.90 -23.89 -27.67
N SER A 389 71.69 -24.44 -27.50
CA SER A 389 70.43 -23.73 -27.74
C SER A 389 69.71 -23.48 -26.40
N PHE A 390 69.49 -22.21 -26.07
CA PHE A 390 68.70 -21.81 -24.90
C PHE A 390 67.27 -21.49 -25.31
N ASP A 391 66.33 -22.37 -24.93
CA ASP A 391 64.90 -22.13 -25.06
C ASP A 391 64.45 -21.13 -23.99
N VAL A 392 63.83 -20.02 -24.38
CA VAL A 392 63.37 -18.97 -23.46
C VAL A 392 62.03 -19.38 -22.83
N PRO A 393 61.95 -19.75 -21.53
CA PRO A 393 60.76 -20.33 -20.94
C PRO A 393 59.53 -19.44 -21.08
N GLY A 394 58.45 -19.99 -21.64
CA GLY A 394 57.19 -19.27 -21.86
C GLY A 394 57.15 -18.35 -23.07
N PHE A 395 58.25 -18.15 -23.82
CA PHE A 395 58.27 -17.34 -25.03
C PHE A 395 58.20 -18.17 -26.31
N TYR A 396 57.34 -17.75 -27.25
CA TYR A 396 57.18 -18.40 -28.55
C TYR A 396 57.53 -17.49 -29.71
N THR A 397 57.95 -18.10 -30.81
CA THR A 397 57.99 -17.51 -32.15
C THR A 397 56.88 -18.13 -33.01
N GLY A 398 56.50 -17.52 -34.12
CA GLY A 398 55.38 -18.01 -34.94
C GLY A 398 55.10 -17.13 -36.15
N CYS A 399 54.01 -17.42 -36.87
CA CYS A 399 53.69 -16.76 -38.14
C CYS A 399 53.66 -15.23 -38.03
N TYR A 400 53.03 -14.71 -36.98
CA TYR A 400 53.02 -13.30 -36.64
C TYR A 400 53.50 -13.12 -35.21
N VAL A 401 54.30 -12.08 -34.96
CA VAL A 401 54.83 -11.75 -33.62
C VAL A 401 53.69 -11.62 -32.60
N ILE A 402 52.57 -11.00 -32.97
CA ILE A 402 51.38 -10.87 -32.12
C ILE A 402 50.80 -12.25 -31.76
N GLU A 403 50.65 -13.17 -32.71
CA GLU A 403 50.08 -14.51 -32.43
C GLU A 403 51.00 -15.39 -31.58
N ALA A 404 52.31 -15.16 -31.66
CA ALA A 404 53.30 -15.83 -30.83
C ALA A 404 53.37 -15.24 -29.41
N LEU A 405 53.37 -13.91 -29.29
CA LEU A 405 53.27 -13.19 -28.02
C LEU A 405 51.98 -13.55 -27.26
N LEU A 406 50.84 -13.57 -27.95
CA LEU A 406 49.53 -13.92 -27.37
C LEU A 406 49.53 -15.31 -26.73
N GLN A 407 50.25 -16.26 -27.31
CA GLN A 407 50.39 -17.62 -26.79
C GLN A 407 51.53 -17.77 -25.77
N SER A 408 52.41 -16.77 -25.65
CA SER A 408 53.49 -16.73 -24.65
C SER A 408 52.93 -16.52 -23.25
N THR A 409 53.66 -16.97 -22.22
CA THR A 409 53.28 -16.92 -20.80
C THR A 409 54.16 -15.96 -20.01
N LEU A 410 53.81 -15.76 -18.74
CA LEU A 410 54.54 -14.90 -17.82
C LEU A 410 55.76 -15.60 -17.17
N GLN A 411 56.09 -16.83 -17.56
CA GLN A 411 57.05 -17.68 -16.86
C GLN A 411 58.44 -17.05 -16.71
N CYS A 412 59.02 -16.51 -17.79
CA CYS A 412 60.32 -15.83 -17.70
C CYS A 412 60.24 -14.49 -16.95
N PHE A 413 59.12 -13.77 -17.04
CA PHE A 413 58.94 -12.45 -16.43
C PHE A 413 59.05 -12.47 -14.90
N TYR A 414 58.64 -13.56 -14.24
CA TYR A 414 58.72 -13.74 -12.79
C TYR A 414 60.00 -14.43 -12.30
N HIS A 415 60.88 -14.89 -13.19
CA HIS A 415 62.10 -15.62 -12.84
C HIS A 415 63.36 -14.81 -13.16
N GLN A 416 64.00 -14.24 -12.14
CA GLN A 416 65.25 -13.48 -12.31
C GLN A 416 66.33 -14.27 -13.06
N THR A 417 66.47 -15.57 -12.79
CA THR A 417 67.44 -16.43 -13.50
C THR A 417 67.17 -16.47 -15.01
N CYS A 418 65.92 -16.41 -15.46
CA CYS A 418 65.60 -16.34 -16.88
C CYS A 418 66.02 -14.99 -17.49
N ILE A 419 65.81 -13.89 -16.76
CA ILE A 419 66.26 -12.56 -17.19
C ILE A 419 67.79 -12.51 -17.25
N ASP A 420 68.48 -13.07 -16.26
CA ASP A 420 69.94 -13.15 -16.22
C ASP A 420 70.49 -13.99 -17.41
N ASP A 421 69.88 -15.17 -17.67
CA ASP A 421 70.22 -16.02 -18.81
C ASP A 421 70.02 -15.28 -20.15
N LEU A 422 68.90 -14.54 -20.32
CA LEU A 422 68.67 -13.71 -21.50
C LEU A 422 69.82 -12.71 -21.72
N GLN A 423 70.29 -12.03 -20.66
CA GLN A 423 71.40 -11.07 -20.79
C GLN A 423 72.70 -11.74 -21.21
N ILE A 424 72.99 -12.95 -20.71
CA ILE A 424 74.18 -13.73 -21.10
C ILE A 424 74.13 -14.06 -22.60
N TYR A 425 73.00 -14.59 -23.08
CA TYR A 425 72.85 -14.99 -24.49
C TYR A 425 72.72 -13.82 -25.48
N LEU A 426 72.30 -12.64 -25.03
CA LEU A 426 72.37 -11.41 -25.81
C LEU A 426 73.80 -10.88 -25.95
N SER A 427 74.67 -11.14 -24.96
CA SER A 427 76.07 -10.67 -24.88
C SER A 427 76.25 -9.17 -25.24
N PRO A 428 75.46 -8.25 -24.66
CA PRO A 428 75.57 -6.82 -24.94
C PRO A 428 76.85 -6.22 -24.34
N PRO A 429 77.33 -5.06 -24.86
CA PRO A 429 78.58 -4.45 -24.41
C PRO A 429 78.55 -3.92 -22.96
N VAL A 430 77.35 -3.71 -22.40
CA VAL A 430 77.13 -3.32 -21.00
C VAL A 430 75.87 -4.06 -20.51
N PRO A 431 75.91 -4.80 -19.39
CA PRO A 431 74.71 -5.42 -18.80
C PRO A 431 73.79 -4.35 -18.21
N MET A 432 72.48 -4.56 -18.32
CA MET A 432 71.45 -3.66 -17.83
C MET A 432 70.84 -4.18 -16.53
N ASP A 433 70.56 -3.31 -15.56
CA ASP A 433 69.93 -3.71 -14.29
C ASP A 433 68.42 -3.92 -14.53
N VAL A 434 68.00 -5.17 -14.73
CA VAL A 434 66.62 -5.54 -15.05
C VAL A 434 66.13 -6.60 -14.06
N THR A 435 65.14 -6.22 -13.26
CA THR A 435 64.52 -7.09 -12.27
C THR A 435 63.31 -7.82 -12.84
N ALA A 436 63.15 -9.09 -12.48
CA ALA A 436 61.89 -9.82 -12.66
C ALA A 436 60.72 -9.15 -11.93
N LEU A 437 59.49 -9.49 -12.35
CA LEU A 437 58.24 -9.06 -11.69
C LEU A 437 58.15 -9.64 -10.26
N ASP A 438 57.52 -8.92 -9.34
CA ASP A 438 57.45 -9.30 -7.94
C ASP A 438 56.33 -10.32 -7.70
N SER A 439 56.71 -11.57 -7.43
CA SER A 439 55.77 -12.66 -7.11
C SER A 439 55.16 -12.57 -5.70
N LEU A 440 55.58 -11.61 -4.87
CA LEU A 440 54.97 -11.31 -3.56
C LEU A 440 53.77 -10.36 -3.68
N LEU A 441 53.65 -9.61 -4.78
CA LEU A 441 52.48 -8.77 -5.03
C LEU A 441 51.26 -9.64 -5.44
N PRO A 442 50.06 -9.34 -4.92
CA PRO A 442 48.86 -10.09 -5.31
C PRO A 442 48.59 -9.96 -6.82
N SER A 443 48.49 -11.10 -7.50
CA SER A 443 48.00 -11.19 -8.88
C SER A 443 46.85 -12.19 -8.97
N GLN A 444 45.86 -11.90 -9.82
CA GLN A 444 44.84 -12.90 -10.18
C GLN A 444 45.33 -13.87 -11.27
N TYR A 445 46.52 -13.63 -11.83
CA TYR A 445 47.13 -14.43 -12.88
C TYR A 445 48.24 -15.33 -12.33
N SER A 446 48.32 -16.57 -12.85
CA SER A 446 49.47 -17.45 -12.63
C SER A 446 50.62 -17.13 -13.60
N GLU A 447 51.85 -17.51 -13.27
CA GLU A 447 53.01 -17.44 -14.18
C GLU A 447 52.78 -18.18 -15.52
N ASN A 448 51.96 -19.24 -15.50
CA ASN A 448 51.59 -20.02 -16.68
C ASN A 448 50.43 -19.39 -17.50
N SER A 449 49.91 -18.23 -17.09
CA SER A 449 48.85 -17.53 -17.82
C SER A 449 49.41 -16.96 -19.11
N THR A 450 48.67 -17.07 -20.21
CA THR A 450 49.09 -16.50 -21.49
C THR A 450 48.81 -15.00 -21.57
N ILE A 451 49.59 -14.27 -22.38
CA ILE A 451 49.35 -12.85 -22.66
C ILE A 451 47.95 -12.64 -23.30
N GLU A 452 47.45 -13.59 -24.10
CA GLU A 452 46.06 -13.59 -24.59
C GLU A 452 45.03 -13.68 -23.47
N TYR A 453 45.29 -14.46 -22.41
CA TYR A 453 44.39 -14.53 -21.26
C TYR A 453 44.37 -13.20 -20.48
N LEU A 454 45.53 -12.56 -20.30
CA LEU A 454 45.59 -11.23 -19.69
C LEU A 454 44.85 -10.20 -20.55
N LEU A 455 45.08 -10.16 -21.88
CA LEU A 455 44.41 -9.21 -22.78
C LEU A 455 42.89 -9.42 -22.86
N ASN A 456 42.42 -10.68 -22.83
CA ASN A 456 41.00 -11.00 -22.75
C ASN A 456 40.35 -10.54 -21.43
N ASN A 457 41.15 -10.13 -20.44
CA ASN A 457 40.73 -9.52 -19.17
C ASN A 457 41.28 -8.08 -19.00
N LEU A 458 41.63 -7.42 -20.10
CA LEU A 458 42.14 -6.04 -20.14
C LEU A 458 43.40 -5.81 -19.28
N MET A 459 44.27 -6.80 -19.09
CA MET A 459 45.52 -6.68 -18.32
C MET A 459 45.32 -6.15 -16.88
N ILE A 460 44.12 -6.23 -16.32
CA ILE A 460 43.78 -5.68 -14.98
C ILE A 460 43.94 -6.75 -13.91
N GLU A 461 44.42 -6.35 -12.72
CA GLU A 461 44.44 -7.17 -11.51
C GLU A 461 43.14 -7.02 -10.72
N GLU A 462 42.75 -5.79 -10.40
CA GLU A 462 41.55 -5.49 -9.61
C GLU A 462 40.75 -4.33 -10.21
N TRP A 463 39.42 -4.45 -10.13
CA TRP A 463 38.48 -3.36 -10.39
C TRP A 463 37.86 -2.89 -9.08
N ASN A 464 38.07 -1.62 -8.73
CA ASN A 464 37.50 -0.99 -7.56
C ASN A 464 36.33 -0.08 -7.96
N SER A 465 35.13 -0.31 -7.41
CA SER A 465 33.95 0.52 -7.71
C SER A 465 33.28 1.02 -6.44
N THR A 466 33.17 2.34 -6.31
CA THR A 466 32.59 3.02 -5.14
C THR A 466 31.23 3.60 -5.51
N GLN A 467 30.25 3.44 -4.62
CA GLN A 467 28.84 3.83 -4.84
C GLN A 467 28.41 4.82 -3.75
N LEU A 468 28.20 6.06 -4.14
CA LEU A 468 27.98 7.19 -3.25
C LEU A 468 26.48 7.55 -3.20
N TYR A 469 25.73 6.79 -2.41
CA TYR A 469 24.27 6.92 -2.30
C TYR A 469 23.83 8.28 -1.73
N ASP A 470 24.66 8.90 -0.89
CA ASP A 470 24.45 10.25 -0.37
C ASP A 470 24.56 11.31 -1.47
N GLN A 471 25.54 11.19 -2.36
CA GLN A 471 25.68 12.07 -3.53
C GLN A 471 24.51 11.88 -4.50
N TYR A 472 24.12 10.63 -4.79
CA TYR A 472 22.90 10.34 -5.55
C TYR A 472 21.65 11.00 -4.94
N TYR A 473 21.45 10.88 -3.62
CA TYR A 473 20.30 11.47 -2.94
C TYR A 473 20.30 13.00 -3.04
N ASN A 474 21.48 13.62 -2.89
CA ASN A 474 21.67 15.07 -2.99
C ASN A 474 21.40 15.60 -4.41
N GLU A 475 21.80 14.88 -5.45
CA GLU A 475 21.52 15.22 -6.86
C GLU A 475 20.03 15.01 -7.21
N CYS A 476 19.41 13.91 -6.76
CA CYS A 476 17.96 13.67 -6.91
C CYS A 476 17.14 14.81 -6.29
N GLN A 477 17.57 15.35 -5.14
CA GLN A 477 16.98 16.47 -4.41
C GLN A 477 15.44 16.36 -4.30
N PRO A 478 14.89 15.45 -3.46
CA PRO A 478 13.46 15.21 -3.41
C PRO A 478 12.65 16.45 -3.05
N ILE A 479 11.63 16.73 -3.86
CA ILE A 479 10.78 17.93 -3.74
C ILE A 479 9.96 17.87 -2.44
N GLU A 480 9.24 16.76 -2.28
CA GLU A 480 8.59 16.34 -1.05
C GLU A 480 8.59 14.81 -0.98
N CYS A 481 8.42 14.24 0.20
CA CYS A 481 8.04 12.84 0.39
C CYS A 481 6.60 12.77 0.85
N THR A 482 5.83 11.85 0.28
CA THR A 482 4.45 11.54 0.69
C THR A 482 4.38 10.10 1.17
N TYR A 483 3.66 9.84 2.26
CA TYR A 483 3.37 8.47 2.72
C TYR A 483 1.98 8.38 3.32
N THR A 484 1.38 7.19 3.31
CA THR A 484 0.03 6.98 3.84
C THR A 484 0.06 6.29 5.20
N THR A 485 -0.88 6.67 6.08
CA THR A 485 -1.12 6.01 7.36
C THR A 485 -2.59 5.68 7.53
N GLU A 486 -2.90 4.54 8.13
CA GLU A 486 -4.26 4.20 8.52
C GLU A 486 -4.63 4.91 9.83
N THR A 487 -5.78 5.58 9.84
CA THR A 487 -6.32 6.26 11.01
C THR A 487 -7.82 5.99 11.12
N ARG A 488 -8.39 6.05 12.33
CA ARG A 488 -9.84 5.86 12.51
C ARG A 488 -10.61 7.12 12.12
N ASN A 489 -11.86 6.94 11.70
CA ASN A 489 -12.79 8.04 11.45
C ASN A 489 -12.90 9.00 12.64
N SER A 490 -12.90 10.30 12.34
CA SER A 490 -13.14 11.31 13.38
C SER A 490 -14.57 11.24 13.90
N VAL A 491 -14.76 11.56 15.19
CA VAL A 491 -16.09 11.58 15.82
C VAL A 491 -17.05 12.53 15.08
N ILE A 492 -16.54 13.63 14.52
CA ILE A 492 -17.32 14.59 13.73
C ILE A 492 -17.85 13.90 12.46
N TYR A 493 -16.98 13.20 11.73
CA TYR A 493 -17.36 12.47 10.51
C TYR A 493 -18.46 11.43 10.78
N ILE A 494 -18.28 10.59 11.82
CA ILE A 494 -19.26 9.58 12.25
C ILE A 494 -20.63 10.23 12.52
N ILE A 495 -20.65 11.33 13.27
CA ILE A 495 -21.89 12.07 13.59
C ILE A 495 -22.54 12.64 12.32
N THR A 496 -21.77 13.27 11.42
CA THR A 496 -22.32 13.86 10.19
C THR A 496 -22.89 12.81 9.24
N THR A 497 -22.25 11.65 9.12
CA THR A 497 -22.72 10.53 8.27
C THR A 497 -24.03 9.95 8.82
N ILE A 498 -24.15 9.79 10.13
CA ILE A 498 -25.39 9.33 10.77
C ILE A 498 -26.54 10.33 10.52
N PHE A 499 -26.32 11.64 10.73
CA PHE A 499 -27.35 12.65 10.46
C PHE A 499 -27.77 12.70 8.98
N GLY A 500 -26.85 12.53 8.04
CA GLY A 500 -27.16 12.49 6.61
C GLY A 500 -28.02 11.29 6.20
N ILE A 501 -27.80 10.12 6.79
CA ILE A 501 -28.48 8.87 6.39
C ILE A 501 -29.83 8.68 7.09
N ILE A 502 -30.01 9.19 8.32
CA ILE A 502 -31.25 9.08 9.11
C ILE A 502 -32.51 9.47 8.31
N GLY A 503 -32.45 10.56 7.53
CA GLY A 503 -33.61 11.06 6.77
C GLY A 503 -34.07 10.08 5.68
N GLY A 504 -33.14 9.52 4.91
CA GLY A 504 -33.45 8.52 3.89
C GLY A 504 -33.94 7.21 4.51
N LEU A 505 -33.25 6.74 5.55
CA LEU A 505 -33.57 5.50 6.28
C LEU A 505 -34.98 5.52 6.88
N ILE A 506 -35.38 6.61 7.55
CA ILE A 506 -36.74 6.78 8.08
C ILE A 506 -37.78 6.76 6.95
N THR A 507 -37.48 7.38 5.81
CA THR A 507 -38.41 7.48 4.67
C THR A 507 -38.63 6.11 4.01
N VAL A 508 -37.56 5.36 3.75
CA VAL A 508 -37.65 4.01 3.18
C VAL A 508 -38.36 3.05 4.12
N LEU A 509 -37.99 3.01 5.41
CA LEU A 509 -38.64 2.14 6.40
C LEU A 509 -40.13 2.47 6.58
N ARG A 510 -40.54 3.73 6.46
CA ARG A 510 -41.97 4.11 6.47
C ARG A 510 -42.74 3.63 5.23
N CYS A 511 -42.07 3.47 4.10
CA CYS A 511 -42.71 2.97 2.87
C CYS A 511 -42.83 1.44 2.88
N VAL A 512 -41.75 0.74 3.25
CA VAL A 512 -41.65 -0.72 3.15
C VAL A 512 -42.41 -1.46 4.25
N VAL A 513 -42.24 -1.07 5.52
CA VAL A 513 -42.77 -1.81 6.68
C VAL A 513 -44.30 -2.05 6.63
N PRO A 514 -45.17 -1.06 6.33
CA PRO A 514 -46.61 -1.31 6.31
C PRO A 514 -47.07 -2.16 5.10
N GLN A 515 -46.32 -2.21 4.00
CA GLN A 515 -46.61 -3.09 2.87
C GLN A 515 -46.25 -4.54 3.19
N VAL A 516 -45.07 -4.75 3.78
CA VAL A 516 -44.62 -6.07 4.27
C VAL A 516 -45.64 -6.65 5.25
N VAL A 517 -46.11 -5.88 6.25
CA VAL A 517 -47.08 -6.40 7.24
C VAL A 517 -48.45 -6.74 6.63
N LYS A 518 -48.85 -6.12 5.50
CA LYS A 518 -50.10 -6.47 4.81
C LYS A 518 -50.00 -7.74 3.95
N ILE A 519 -48.86 -7.99 3.32
CA ILE A 519 -48.65 -9.17 2.45
C ILE A 519 -48.65 -10.48 3.26
N PHE A 520 -48.19 -10.45 4.52
CA PHE A 520 -47.96 -11.63 5.36
C PHE A 520 -49.24 -12.25 5.98
N ASN A 521 -50.44 -11.97 5.44
CA ASN A 521 -51.72 -12.35 6.06
C ASN A 521 -52.76 -12.91 5.04
N VAL A 522 -52.29 -13.63 4.03
CA VAL A 522 -53.12 -14.33 3.01
C VAL A 522 -53.22 -15.83 3.36
N THR A 523 -54.39 -16.44 3.21
CA THR A 523 -54.62 -17.88 3.48
C THR A 523 -54.01 -18.77 2.39
N GLY A 524 -53.48 -19.94 2.75
CA GLY A 524 -52.80 -20.88 1.84
C GLY A 524 -51.33 -20.52 1.53
N PHE A 525 -50.96 -19.24 1.64
CA PHE A 525 -49.59 -18.76 1.48
C PHE A 525 -48.87 -18.57 2.83
N TYR A 526 -47.83 -19.36 3.07
CA TYR A 526 -46.94 -19.17 4.23
C TYR A 526 -45.85 -18.17 3.89
N VAL A 527 -45.38 -17.40 4.89
CA VAL A 527 -44.26 -16.47 4.71
C VAL A 527 -43.17 -16.71 5.75
N GLY A 528 -41.94 -16.88 5.25
CA GLY A 528 -40.74 -17.16 6.02
C GLY A 528 -39.61 -16.18 5.68
N CYS A 529 -38.42 -16.43 6.25
CA CYS A 529 -37.25 -15.55 6.03
C CYS A 529 -36.70 -15.62 4.60
N TYR A 530 -37.02 -16.68 3.85
CA TYR A 530 -36.71 -16.84 2.43
C TYR A 530 -38.02 -17.02 1.65
N THR A 531 -38.15 -16.33 0.52
CA THR A 531 -39.34 -16.40 -0.35
C THR A 531 -39.52 -17.78 -0.97
N THR A 532 -38.44 -18.53 -1.17
CA THR A 532 -38.46 -19.93 -1.64
C THR A 532 -39.03 -20.87 -0.59
N GLU A 533 -38.49 -20.88 0.64
CA GLU A 533 -39.00 -21.68 1.76
C GLU A 533 -40.47 -21.36 2.10
N ALA A 534 -40.84 -20.08 2.00
CA ALA A 534 -42.21 -19.58 2.12
C ALA A 534 -43.14 -20.19 1.07
N LEU A 535 -42.75 -20.09 -0.20
CA LEU A 535 -43.50 -20.64 -1.33
C LEU A 535 -43.60 -22.16 -1.25
N LEU A 536 -42.49 -22.85 -0.97
CA LEU A 536 -42.41 -24.30 -0.79
C LEU A 536 -43.47 -24.81 0.22
N ARG A 537 -43.57 -24.16 1.39
CA ARG A 537 -44.57 -24.56 2.41
C ARG A 537 -46.00 -24.13 2.10
N SER A 538 -46.22 -23.34 1.04
CA SER A 538 -47.57 -22.91 0.60
C SER A 538 -48.31 -24.01 -0.14
N THR A 539 -49.63 -24.04 0.00
CA THR A 539 -50.54 -25.03 -0.61
C THR A 539 -51.08 -24.56 -1.95
N LEU A 540 -51.58 -25.49 -2.77
CA LEU A 540 -52.22 -25.16 -4.06
C LEU A 540 -53.63 -24.57 -3.93
N GLU A 541 -54.24 -24.59 -2.73
CA GLU A 541 -55.61 -24.14 -2.43
C GLU A 541 -55.98 -22.77 -3.04
N CYS A 542 -55.06 -21.80 -3.00
CA CYS A 542 -55.31 -20.47 -3.57
C CYS A 542 -55.30 -20.47 -5.11
N PHE A 543 -54.58 -21.39 -5.75
CA PHE A 543 -54.47 -21.48 -7.21
C PHE A 543 -55.68 -22.14 -7.87
N TYR A 544 -56.39 -23.01 -7.17
CA TYR A 544 -57.65 -23.62 -7.62
C TYR A 544 -58.91 -22.81 -7.21
N ASN A 545 -58.76 -21.76 -6.40
CA ASN A 545 -59.86 -20.90 -5.95
C ASN A 545 -59.82 -19.50 -6.59
N GLN A 546 -60.74 -19.23 -7.52
CA GLN A 546 -60.84 -17.94 -8.23
C GLN A 546 -60.92 -16.74 -7.27
N THR A 547 -61.66 -16.86 -6.16
CA THR A 547 -61.81 -15.77 -5.17
C THR A 547 -60.47 -15.40 -4.52
N CYS A 548 -59.58 -16.39 -4.34
CA CYS A 548 -58.25 -16.18 -3.79
C CYS A 548 -57.32 -15.52 -4.82
N ILE A 549 -57.35 -15.99 -6.08
CA ILE A 549 -56.64 -15.35 -7.20
C ILE A 549 -57.07 -13.90 -7.39
N ASP A 550 -58.36 -13.60 -7.38
CA ASP A 550 -58.90 -12.24 -7.56
C ASP A 550 -58.39 -11.30 -6.45
N GLN A 551 -58.34 -11.77 -5.20
CA GLN A 551 -57.73 -11.01 -4.10
C GLN A 551 -56.22 -10.82 -4.30
N LEU A 552 -55.49 -11.85 -4.71
CA LEU A 552 -54.05 -11.79 -4.98
C LEU A 552 -53.72 -10.78 -6.10
N GLN A 553 -54.54 -10.75 -7.16
CA GLN A 553 -54.42 -9.79 -8.27
C GLN A 553 -54.54 -8.34 -7.79
N ILE A 554 -55.53 -8.04 -6.96
CA ILE A 554 -55.78 -6.69 -6.40
C ILE A 554 -54.54 -6.17 -5.65
N TYR A 555 -53.78 -7.05 -4.98
CA TYR A 555 -52.59 -6.65 -4.22
C TYR A 555 -51.30 -6.58 -5.04
N LEU A 556 -51.19 -7.32 -6.15
CA LEU A 556 -49.94 -7.43 -6.91
C LEU A 556 -49.79 -6.42 -8.06
N LEU A 557 -50.86 -5.97 -8.73
CA LEU A 557 -50.77 -5.08 -9.90
C LEU A 557 -51.97 -4.10 -10.06
N PRO A 558 -51.74 -2.78 -10.22
CA PRO A 558 -52.74 -1.82 -10.70
C PRO A 558 -52.83 -1.80 -12.25
N PRO A 559 -53.91 -1.25 -12.83
CA PRO A 559 -54.89 -2.00 -13.59
C PRO A 559 -54.41 -2.37 -15.01
N VAL A 560 -53.95 -3.61 -15.18
CA VAL A 560 -54.07 -4.32 -16.46
C VAL A 560 -54.77 -5.63 -16.17
N LEU A 561 -56.07 -5.69 -16.48
CA LEU A 561 -56.90 -6.86 -16.25
C LEU A 561 -56.47 -7.98 -17.22
N LYS A 562 -55.50 -8.80 -16.79
CA LYS A 562 -55.35 -10.15 -17.34
C LYS A 562 -56.29 -11.04 -16.55
N ASN A 563 -57.28 -11.63 -17.22
CA ASN A 563 -58.11 -12.68 -16.65
C ASN A 563 -57.19 -13.88 -16.34
N VAL A 564 -56.68 -13.95 -15.11
CA VAL A 564 -56.03 -15.15 -14.59
C VAL A 564 -57.16 -15.96 -13.97
N THR A 565 -57.57 -16.99 -14.69
CA THR A 565 -58.47 -17.99 -14.14
C THR A 565 -57.70 -18.88 -13.17
N ALA A 566 -58.37 -19.35 -12.14
CA ALA A 566 -57.89 -20.46 -11.32
C ALA A 566 -57.58 -21.69 -12.19
N LEU A 567 -56.72 -22.57 -11.66
CA LEU A 567 -56.42 -23.86 -12.28
C LEU A 567 -57.67 -24.73 -12.34
N ASP A 568 -57.81 -25.50 -13.42
CA ASP A 568 -58.95 -26.38 -13.66
C ASP A 568 -58.78 -27.68 -12.88
N SER A 569 -59.61 -27.90 -11.84
CA SER A 569 -59.61 -29.12 -11.03
C SER A 569 -60.27 -30.32 -11.73
N SER A 570 -60.78 -30.18 -12.94
CA SER A 570 -61.32 -31.28 -13.74
C SER A 570 -60.28 -32.02 -14.60
N LEU A 571 -59.05 -31.49 -14.70
CA LEU A 571 -57.94 -32.17 -15.38
C LEU A 571 -57.25 -33.17 -14.42
N PRO A 572 -56.92 -34.39 -14.89
CA PRO A 572 -56.22 -35.37 -14.06
C PRO A 572 -54.78 -34.93 -13.79
N SER A 573 -54.45 -34.69 -12.52
CA SER A 573 -53.10 -34.55 -11.99
C SER A 573 -52.88 -35.56 -10.88
N GLN A 574 -51.63 -35.98 -10.65
CA GLN A 574 -51.28 -36.84 -9.52
C GLN A 574 -51.24 -36.11 -8.16
N TYR A 575 -51.38 -34.78 -8.14
CA TYR A 575 -51.31 -33.95 -6.94
C TYR A 575 -52.69 -33.40 -6.50
N SER A 576 -52.89 -33.25 -5.19
CA SER A 576 -54.12 -32.72 -4.60
C SER A 576 -54.08 -31.21 -4.35
N GLU A 577 -55.24 -30.55 -4.23
CA GLU A 577 -55.33 -29.09 -4.00
C GLU A 577 -54.70 -28.64 -2.65
N ASP A 578 -54.65 -29.53 -1.65
CA ASP A 578 -53.98 -29.30 -0.36
C ASP A 578 -52.49 -29.66 -0.35
N SER A 579 -51.96 -30.20 -1.46
CA SER A 579 -50.52 -30.50 -1.60
C SER A 579 -49.69 -29.21 -1.50
N THR A 580 -48.54 -29.30 -0.84
CA THR A 580 -47.60 -28.17 -0.76
C THR A 580 -46.76 -28.08 -2.04
N ILE A 581 -46.33 -26.86 -2.38
CA ILE A 581 -45.43 -26.62 -3.51
C ILE A 581 -44.08 -27.33 -3.30
N GLU A 582 -43.65 -27.56 -2.06
CA GLU A 582 -42.54 -28.42 -1.66
C GLU A 582 -42.76 -29.88 -2.05
N TYR A 583 -43.94 -30.43 -1.79
CA TYR A 583 -44.28 -31.79 -2.20
C TYR A 583 -44.28 -31.93 -3.73
N LEU A 584 -44.78 -30.93 -4.44
CA LEU A 584 -44.70 -30.88 -5.90
C LEU A 584 -43.25 -30.81 -6.40
N LEU A 585 -42.42 -29.90 -5.86
CA LEU A 585 -41.02 -29.74 -6.28
C LEU A 585 -40.12 -30.93 -5.89
N ASN A 586 -40.41 -31.62 -4.78
CA ASN A 586 -39.72 -32.86 -4.40
C ASN A 586 -40.05 -34.01 -5.36
N ASN A 587 -41.24 -34.00 -5.96
CA ASN A 587 -41.63 -34.86 -7.08
C ASN A 587 -41.37 -34.20 -8.45
N LEU A 588 -40.56 -33.12 -8.45
CA LEU A 588 -40.05 -32.39 -9.62
C LEU A 588 -41.13 -31.75 -10.52
N MET A 589 -42.36 -31.59 -10.03
CA MET A 589 -43.51 -30.99 -10.74
C MET A 589 -43.86 -31.69 -12.06
N ILE A 590 -43.58 -32.99 -12.16
CA ILE A 590 -43.62 -33.71 -13.44
C ILE A 590 -44.63 -34.85 -13.41
N GLU A 591 -45.62 -34.73 -14.29
CA GLU A 591 -46.66 -35.74 -14.52
C GLU A 591 -46.08 -36.97 -15.25
N GLU A 592 -45.07 -36.82 -16.13
CA GLU A 592 -44.29 -37.95 -16.70
C GLU A 592 -42.90 -37.52 -17.22
N TRP A 593 -41.86 -38.36 -17.08
CA TRP A 593 -40.45 -38.03 -17.34
C TRP A 593 -39.87 -38.66 -18.62
N ASN A 594 -39.08 -37.89 -19.40
CA ASN A 594 -38.04 -38.47 -20.26
C ASN A 594 -36.90 -37.48 -20.64
N SER A 595 -35.72 -38.02 -20.98
CA SER A 595 -34.49 -37.39 -21.54
C SER A 595 -33.26 -37.22 -20.60
N ILE A 596 -32.08 -37.06 -21.23
CA ILE A 596 -30.75 -36.88 -20.62
C ILE A 596 -29.98 -35.80 -21.40
N GLN A 597 -29.25 -34.92 -20.71
CA GLN A 597 -28.16 -34.10 -21.28
C GLN A 597 -26.97 -34.02 -20.32
N MET A 598 -25.76 -33.79 -20.84
CA MET A 598 -24.49 -33.85 -20.09
C MET A 598 -23.72 -32.52 -20.21
N TYR A 599 -23.68 -31.73 -19.14
CA TYR A 599 -23.00 -30.43 -19.09
C TYR A 599 -21.47 -30.55 -19.01
N ASP A 600 -20.96 -31.64 -18.44
CA ASP A 600 -19.52 -31.85 -18.20
C ASP A 600 -18.70 -31.76 -19.49
N ARG A 601 -19.25 -32.31 -20.59
CA ARG A 601 -18.64 -32.29 -21.93
C ARG A 601 -18.50 -30.87 -22.51
N TYR A 602 -19.34 -29.92 -22.09
CA TYR A 602 -19.25 -28.52 -22.52
C TYR A 602 -18.14 -27.78 -21.75
N TYR A 603 -17.95 -28.10 -20.48
CA TYR A 603 -16.92 -27.45 -19.65
C TYR A 603 -15.51 -27.88 -20.07
N ASP A 604 -15.30 -29.15 -20.38
CA ASP A 604 -13.99 -29.71 -20.77
C ASP A 604 -13.49 -29.23 -22.14
N GLU A 605 -14.37 -28.93 -23.10
CA GLU A 605 -13.99 -28.27 -24.37
C GLU A 605 -13.63 -26.79 -24.18
N CYS A 606 -14.18 -26.12 -23.16
CA CYS A 606 -14.11 -24.66 -23.02
C CYS A 606 -12.73 -24.14 -22.60
N GLN A 607 -11.89 -25.00 -21.97
CA GLN A 607 -10.50 -24.75 -21.52
C GLN A 607 -10.15 -23.27 -21.25
N PRO A 608 -10.77 -22.62 -20.25
CA PRO A 608 -10.59 -21.20 -20.01
C PRO A 608 -9.16 -20.87 -19.52
N ILE A 609 -8.48 -20.00 -20.26
CA ILE A 609 -7.07 -19.64 -20.02
C ILE A 609 -6.90 -18.65 -18.86
N GLU A 610 -7.85 -17.73 -18.65
CA GLU A 610 -7.81 -16.78 -17.54
C GLU A 610 -9.24 -16.38 -17.10
N CYS A 611 -9.43 -16.21 -15.79
CA CYS A 611 -10.71 -15.78 -15.20
C CYS A 611 -10.52 -14.43 -14.50
N THR A 612 -11.32 -13.43 -14.86
CA THR A 612 -11.26 -12.07 -14.28
C THR A 612 -12.38 -11.82 -13.27
N TYR A 613 -12.12 -10.98 -12.27
CA TYR A 613 -13.10 -10.55 -11.27
C TYR A 613 -12.93 -9.06 -10.93
N THR A 614 -13.96 -8.45 -10.33
CA THR A 614 -14.14 -7.00 -10.29
C THR A 614 -13.43 -6.31 -9.11
N ILE A 615 -12.94 -5.08 -9.35
CA ILE A 615 -12.40 -4.17 -8.33
C ILE A 615 -13.25 -2.89 -8.29
N ASN A 616 -13.59 -2.41 -7.07
CA ASN A 616 -14.42 -1.22 -6.87
C ASN A 616 -13.63 0.10 -6.97
N THR A 617 -14.11 1.06 -7.76
CA THR A 617 -13.52 2.40 -7.91
C THR A 617 -14.46 3.52 -7.40
N ARG A 618 -13.95 4.75 -7.25
CA ARG A 618 -14.74 5.90 -6.75
C ARG A 618 -15.72 6.43 -7.79
N ASN A 619 -16.90 6.88 -7.33
CA ASN A 619 -17.93 7.49 -8.17
C ASN A 619 -17.40 8.69 -8.97
N ASN A 620 -17.64 8.67 -10.29
CA ASN A 620 -17.22 9.73 -11.22
C ASN A 620 -17.91 11.08 -10.89
N ILE A 621 -17.22 12.19 -11.16
CA ILE A 621 -17.77 13.55 -10.95
C ILE A 621 -19.08 13.79 -11.71
N LEU A 622 -19.28 13.14 -12.87
CA LEU A 622 -20.54 13.19 -13.61
C LEU A 622 -21.72 12.63 -12.78
N TYR A 623 -21.50 11.55 -12.02
CA TYR A 623 -22.48 10.94 -11.12
C TYR A 623 -22.78 11.84 -9.90
N VAL A 624 -21.76 12.51 -9.37
CA VAL A 624 -21.94 13.49 -8.28
C VAL A 624 -22.78 14.67 -8.74
N MET A 625 -22.52 15.19 -9.95
CA MET A 625 -23.25 16.33 -10.52
C MET A 625 -24.70 15.99 -10.89
N THR A 626 -24.97 14.84 -11.51
CA THR A 626 -26.36 14.43 -11.80
C THR A 626 -27.17 14.20 -10.53
N THR A 627 -26.55 13.64 -9.49
CA THR A 627 -27.19 13.45 -8.17
C THR A 627 -27.53 14.81 -7.51
N LEU A 628 -26.61 15.78 -7.56
CA LEU A 628 -26.85 17.15 -7.06
C LEU A 628 -27.98 17.86 -7.80
N ILE A 629 -28.01 17.79 -9.14
CA ILE A 629 -29.06 18.39 -9.96
C ILE A 629 -30.44 17.76 -9.65
N GLY A 630 -30.50 16.43 -9.50
CA GLY A 630 -31.73 15.73 -9.11
C GLY A 630 -32.26 16.18 -7.74
N ILE A 631 -31.38 16.33 -6.75
CA ILE A 631 -31.76 16.79 -5.39
C ILE A 631 -32.25 18.25 -5.43
N ILE A 632 -31.57 19.15 -6.14
CA ILE A 632 -31.96 20.56 -6.26
C ILE A 632 -33.31 20.70 -6.98
N GLY A 633 -33.54 19.94 -8.05
CA GLY A 633 -34.81 19.91 -8.79
C GLY A 633 -35.98 19.44 -7.92
N GLY A 634 -35.78 18.35 -7.17
CA GLY A 634 -36.77 17.82 -6.22
C GLY A 634 -37.08 18.80 -5.08
N LEU A 635 -36.05 19.36 -4.44
CA LEU A 635 -36.21 20.29 -3.31
C LEU A 635 -36.94 21.57 -3.74
N THR A 636 -36.69 22.07 -4.95
CA THR A 636 -37.35 23.27 -5.49
C THR A 636 -38.84 23.02 -5.78
N ARG A 637 -39.21 21.84 -6.30
CA ARG A 637 -40.62 21.41 -6.48
C ARG A 637 -41.34 21.33 -5.13
N VAL A 638 -40.73 20.70 -4.13
CA VAL A 638 -41.31 20.52 -2.79
C VAL A 638 -41.46 21.85 -2.05
N SER A 639 -40.44 22.72 -2.09
CA SER A 639 -40.47 24.02 -1.42
C SER A 639 -41.54 24.96 -1.99
N LYS A 640 -41.76 24.96 -3.32
CA LYS A 640 -42.85 25.73 -3.95
C LYS A 640 -44.26 25.31 -3.48
N ILE A 641 -44.44 24.10 -2.96
CA ILE A 641 -45.72 23.61 -2.42
C ILE A 641 -45.83 23.88 -0.90
N LEU A 642 -44.73 23.73 -0.16
CA LEU A 642 -44.69 23.93 1.30
C LEU A 642 -44.75 25.40 1.72
N VAL A 643 -44.10 26.31 0.99
CA VAL A 643 -44.04 27.74 1.36
C VAL A 643 -45.42 28.42 1.37
N PRO A 644 -46.31 28.26 0.36
CA PRO A 644 -47.66 28.83 0.42
C PRO A 644 -48.51 28.32 1.59
N ILE A 645 -48.33 27.07 1.99
CA ILE A 645 -49.03 26.45 3.12
C ILE A 645 -48.52 27.05 4.44
N LEU A 646 -47.20 27.16 4.61
CA LEU A 646 -46.58 27.81 5.78
C LEU A 646 -46.96 29.28 5.88
N VAL A 647 -47.02 30.02 4.76
CA VAL A 647 -47.48 31.43 4.75
C VAL A 647 -48.95 31.53 5.18
N LYS A 648 -49.85 30.64 4.73
CA LYS A 648 -51.24 30.60 5.22
C LYS A 648 -51.30 30.34 6.73
N ILE A 649 -50.48 29.44 7.26
CA ILE A 649 -50.40 29.14 8.70
C ILE A 649 -49.87 30.35 9.48
N ILE A 650 -48.82 31.03 9.00
CA ILE A 650 -48.26 32.22 9.63
C ILE A 650 -49.29 33.36 9.63
N VAL A 651 -49.98 33.63 8.52
CA VAL A 651 -51.04 34.65 8.43
C VAL A 651 -52.22 34.32 9.36
N TYR A 652 -52.59 33.05 9.50
CA TYR A 652 -53.61 32.61 10.46
C TYR A 652 -53.16 32.88 11.91
N CYS A 653 -51.92 32.54 12.26
CA CYS A 653 -51.35 32.86 13.57
C CYS A 653 -51.27 34.37 13.82
N PHE A 654 -50.90 35.18 12.81
CA PHE A 654 -50.80 36.63 12.93
C PHE A 654 -52.18 37.30 13.09
N ARG A 655 -53.22 36.80 12.41
CA ARG A 655 -54.62 37.22 12.65
C ARG A 655 -55.08 36.86 14.05
N LYS A 656 -54.77 35.65 14.52
CA LYS A 656 -55.10 35.20 15.87
C LYS A 656 -54.41 36.08 16.94
N TRP A 657 -53.15 36.45 16.72
CA TRP A 657 -52.38 37.33 17.61
C TRP A 657 -52.86 38.79 17.59
N ARG A 658 -53.20 39.34 16.41
CA ARG A 658 -53.77 40.69 16.28
C ARG A 658 -55.09 40.84 17.04
N ASN A 659 -55.90 39.78 17.10
CA ASN A 659 -57.16 39.76 17.86
C ASN A 659 -56.94 39.66 19.39
N THR A 660 -55.71 39.50 19.88
CA THR A 660 -55.39 39.44 21.33
C THR A 660 -54.69 40.71 21.86
N VAL A 661 -54.31 41.66 20.99
CA VAL A 661 -53.39 42.77 21.35
C VAL A 661 -53.97 44.18 21.04
N VAL A 662 -55.19 44.30 20.50
CA VAL A 662 -55.86 45.59 20.31
C VAL A 662 -57.18 45.64 21.11
N PRO A 663 -57.22 46.36 22.25
CA PRO A 663 -58.47 46.66 22.95
C PRO A 663 -59.37 47.58 22.10
N GLN A 664 -60.68 47.47 22.27
CA GLN A 664 -61.62 48.42 21.68
C GLN A 664 -61.40 49.83 22.24
N ILE A 665 -61.42 50.83 21.36
CA ILE A 665 -61.74 52.22 21.71
C ILE A 665 -63.15 52.48 21.18
N SER A 666 -64.09 52.65 22.11
CA SER A 666 -65.46 53.10 21.86
C SER A 666 -65.57 54.62 22.09
N ILE A 667 -66.28 55.35 21.21
CA ILE A 667 -66.83 56.72 21.37
C ILE A 667 -67.52 57.15 20.06
N ILE A 668 -68.54 58.02 19.97
CA ILE A 668 -69.78 58.30 20.74
C ILE A 668 -70.74 58.95 19.70
N GLN A 669 -72.03 58.55 19.63
CA GLN A 669 -73.12 59.19 18.84
C GLN A 669 -72.93 59.23 17.30
N THR A 670 -73.98 59.27 16.46
CA THR A 670 -75.41 59.56 16.63
C THR A 670 -76.31 58.46 16.07
#